data_AF-A0A846FZ99-F1
#
_entry.id   AF-A0A846FZ99-F1
#
_cell.length_a   1.000
_cell.length_b   1.000
_cell.length_c   1.000
_cell.angle_alpha   90.00
_cell.angle_beta   90.00
_cell.angle_gamma   90.00
#
_symmetry.space_group_name_H-M   'P 1'
#
loop_
_entity.id
_entity.type
_entity.pdbx_description
1 polymer ?
#
loop_
_entity_poly.entity_id
_entity_poly.type
_entity_poly.pdbx_seq_one_letter_code
_entity_poly.pdbx_strand_id
1 'polypeptide(L)'
;MGIEEYLRLAKLYLSEGKLGQAIVTCQEVLELQSNSEDAYRILGETYQVKGNFQAAMFAYAKALEIKPEFAEVHAFLGELYSQKKWLIEAASQYQQGINLGLKWPEVYYNLGNIKHQFGYLEAAIECYEIAIILNPDYIKAYFSLGIVFELQRNYQAAVNIYRKIITFKPNYVEAYNNLGGVLADMNRRSEAIEVYQQGLGLRPNSADLYNNIGHALSTENPAQAIAAYHRAIELDPKFIKAHYNLGKALQGIGEHEWAVKYFQAVIRLKQEKDNVLVYSDCAFSLMTIGRFKAAFFYLQKAIRNNYFVDGYCQLWEGKLENAEQVVSDELYLKKVAGWNFLKELQKLDSDSDFFQQQYQKISEYLLKYYIHFGNVLMENESYASAESIYQKALQLQPSSPEIYCLLGKSLVKQKRLNSAIISYRVAIQILLSENRISETIGIYFDLGKVLEKQQRWEQAIDCYNKVLSEKAILDSQIFNNNLHPYQKLEGLYLSTKDWVEQLDINNDLLRYIEVKLEKSTTENIAEITKPSIQELSSKNQQKDVECRGLNCSKCLWEIYQYFEPKYLAPAVYSLNGRSGFSPDTDFLSKSLGKKSSFLSQLKKGDIPSLTEDSKNSLSNFSHFLKISQTPNFVTIVPEGRAWVMPKKNYWRLCYAIAIMTPDNYLLADVSREYPSPLPGCTNHDPGKHRIFDLEELPSLEKIHGKVAVLSVLSGNVYFHWMVDLLPRIEILRRGINLEEIDWFLVNNYQQPFQQETLKILGIPEDKILASDRHPYIQAEELVVPSYSSYLGWLQPWGVKFLREVFLKERIIEKSGLPERIYISRSNARYRRVMNEPEVVEILSKFGFTCIAPESMSLESQIATFAHAKIIVAPHGSGLTNIVFCNPETKIIELFSPNYLRYYYWHISQLLGLEHYFLVGEAFSCYPIRNLMYESSLVEDIFVNLGSLNLMLKAVGII
;
A
#
# COMPACT_ATOMS: atom_id res chain seq x y z
N MET A 1 -7.17 -28.44 73.14
CA MET A 1 -6.37 -28.59 71.91
C MET A 1 -5.34 -27.47 71.87
N GLY A 2 -4.13 -27.72 71.38
CA GLY A 2 -3.16 -26.64 71.12
C GLY A 2 -3.58 -25.80 69.91
N ILE A 3 -3.08 -24.55 69.81
CA ILE A 3 -3.37 -23.64 68.67
C ILE A 3 -3.06 -24.30 67.32
N GLU A 4 -1.95 -25.04 67.24
CA GLU A 4 -1.55 -25.75 66.02
C GLU A 4 -2.56 -26.85 65.61
N GLU A 5 -3.21 -27.48 66.59
CA GLU A 5 -4.21 -28.52 66.37
C GLU A 5 -5.55 -27.91 65.91
N TYR A 6 -5.91 -26.74 66.43
CA TYR A 6 -7.04 -25.95 65.92
C TYR A 6 -6.80 -25.46 64.49
N LEU A 7 -5.60 -24.99 64.15
CA LEU A 7 -5.26 -24.57 62.78
C LEU A 7 -5.32 -25.74 61.78
N ARG A 8 -4.84 -26.94 62.19
CA ARG A 8 -4.99 -28.16 61.38
C ARG A 8 -6.45 -28.55 61.20
N LEU A 9 -7.26 -28.44 62.25
CA LEU A 9 -8.70 -28.71 62.19
C LEU A 9 -9.44 -27.72 61.28
N ALA A 10 -9.12 -26.42 61.38
CA ALA A 10 -9.70 -25.40 60.51
C ALA A 10 -9.37 -25.64 59.03
N LYS A 11 -8.12 -26.02 58.74
CA LYS A 11 -7.69 -26.40 57.38
C LYS A 11 -8.39 -27.66 56.88
N LEU A 12 -8.61 -28.65 57.75
CA LEU A 12 -9.39 -29.85 57.43
C LEU A 12 -10.83 -29.49 57.09
N TYR A 13 -11.50 -28.67 57.91
CA TYR A 13 -12.86 -28.22 57.63
C TYR A 13 -12.97 -27.41 56.34
N LEU A 14 -11.97 -26.58 56.01
CA LEU A 14 -11.89 -25.90 54.71
C LEU A 14 -11.82 -26.92 53.56
N SER A 15 -10.95 -27.94 53.67
CA SER A 15 -10.81 -28.97 52.64
C SER A 15 -12.06 -29.84 52.46
N GLU A 16 -12.84 -30.06 53.53
CA GLU A 16 -14.11 -30.79 53.50
C GLU A 16 -15.30 -29.91 53.06
N GLY A 17 -15.09 -28.62 52.81
CA GLY A 17 -16.15 -27.67 52.44
C GLY A 17 -17.06 -27.27 53.61
N LYS A 18 -16.69 -27.60 54.86
CA LYS A 18 -17.43 -27.22 56.07
C LYS A 18 -17.07 -25.80 56.50
N LEU A 19 -17.34 -24.82 55.63
CA LEU A 19 -16.88 -23.43 55.72
C LEU A 19 -17.30 -22.73 57.03
N GLY A 20 -18.51 -23.00 57.54
CA GLY A 20 -18.98 -22.43 58.80
C GLY A 20 -18.17 -22.88 60.00
N GLN A 21 -17.83 -24.18 60.05
CA GLN A 21 -17.00 -24.73 61.12
C GLN A 21 -15.56 -24.23 61.01
N ALA A 22 -15.00 -24.16 59.80
CA ALA A 22 -13.67 -23.58 59.57
C ALA A 22 -13.57 -22.13 60.09
N ILE A 23 -14.59 -21.29 59.85
CA ILE A 23 -14.62 -19.91 60.36
C ILE A 23 -14.64 -19.88 61.89
N VAL A 24 -15.52 -20.66 62.53
CA VAL A 24 -15.64 -20.71 64.00
C VAL A 24 -14.32 -21.19 64.62
N THR A 25 -13.73 -22.26 64.08
CA THR A 25 -12.45 -22.80 64.55
C THR A 25 -11.32 -21.79 64.40
N CYS A 26 -11.27 -21.00 63.32
CA CYS A 26 -10.30 -19.91 63.18
C CYS A 26 -10.57 -18.75 64.15
N GLN A 27 -11.83 -18.44 64.47
CA GLN A 27 -12.18 -17.40 65.45
C GLN A 27 -11.74 -17.82 66.86
N GLU A 28 -11.93 -19.09 67.23
CA GLU A 28 -11.42 -19.65 68.49
C GLU A 28 -9.88 -19.54 68.58
N VAL A 29 -9.16 -19.76 67.47
CA VAL A 29 -7.70 -19.51 67.42
C VAL A 29 -7.39 -18.04 67.65
N LEU A 30 -8.15 -17.12 67.05
CA LEU A 30 -7.94 -15.68 67.21
C LEU A 30 -8.31 -15.16 68.61
N GLU A 31 -9.20 -15.83 69.33
CA GLU A 31 -9.48 -15.54 70.75
C GLU A 31 -8.32 -15.96 71.65
N LEU A 32 -7.66 -17.08 71.33
CA LEU A 32 -6.49 -17.58 72.06
C LEU A 32 -5.19 -16.85 71.67
N GLN A 33 -5.08 -16.43 70.41
CA GLN A 33 -3.94 -15.71 69.83
C GLN A 33 -4.43 -14.73 68.76
N SER A 34 -4.62 -13.47 69.17
CA SER A 34 -5.18 -12.40 68.31
C SER A 34 -4.33 -12.07 67.07
N ASN A 35 -3.03 -12.36 67.11
CA ASN A 35 -2.08 -12.12 66.02
C ASN A 35 -1.63 -13.43 65.35
N SER A 36 -2.55 -14.35 65.05
CA SER A 36 -2.24 -15.56 64.27
C SER A 36 -2.39 -15.32 62.77
N GLU A 37 -1.27 -15.23 62.05
CA GLU A 37 -1.23 -15.04 60.61
C GLU A 37 -1.87 -16.21 59.84
N ASP A 38 -1.67 -17.44 60.33
CA ASP A 38 -2.23 -18.64 59.72
C ASP A 38 -3.75 -18.74 59.90
N ALA A 39 -4.29 -18.29 61.04
CA ALA A 39 -5.73 -18.23 61.25
C ALA A 39 -6.37 -17.21 60.29
N TYR A 40 -5.76 -16.04 60.11
CA TYR A 40 -6.23 -15.03 59.15
C TYR A 40 -6.08 -15.50 57.69
N ARG A 41 -5.02 -16.22 57.34
CA ARG A 41 -4.88 -16.85 56.02
C ARG A 41 -6.01 -17.85 55.75
N ILE A 42 -6.26 -18.79 56.67
CA ILE A 42 -7.32 -19.80 56.51
C ILE A 42 -8.70 -19.15 56.47
N LEU A 43 -8.95 -18.09 57.26
CA LEU A 43 -10.18 -17.30 57.17
C LEU A 43 -10.34 -16.65 55.81
N GLY A 44 -9.28 -16.05 55.28
CA GLY A 44 -9.26 -15.46 53.94
C GLY A 44 -9.65 -16.47 52.86
N GLU A 45 -9.02 -17.64 52.87
CA GLU A 45 -9.31 -18.74 51.94
C GLU A 45 -10.77 -19.21 52.10
N THR A 46 -11.23 -19.38 53.34
CA THR A 46 -12.60 -19.84 53.64
C THR A 46 -13.65 -18.84 53.15
N TYR A 47 -13.42 -17.54 53.35
CA TYR A 47 -14.31 -16.49 52.85
C TYR A 47 -14.28 -16.37 51.32
N GLN A 48 -13.12 -16.59 50.70
CA GLN A 48 -12.97 -16.60 49.24
C GLN A 48 -13.79 -17.75 48.63
N VAL A 49 -13.70 -18.96 49.17
CA VAL A 49 -14.53 -20.12 48.73
C VAL A 49 -16.02 -19.87 48.96
N LYS A 50 -16.38 -19.17 50.05
CA LYS A 50 -17.77 -18.76 50.34
C LYS A 50 -18.29 -17.66 49.39
N GLY A 51 -17.42 -17.03 48.59
CA GLY A 51 -17.75 -15.89 47.72
C GLY A 51 -17.87 -14.54 48.44
N ASN A 52 -17.49 -14.47 49.73
CA ASN A 52 -17.46 -13.22 50.47
C ASN A 52 -16.11 -12.52 50.30
N PHE A 53 -15.94 -11.87 49.15
CA PHE A 53 -14.67 -11.26 48.75
C PHE A 53 -14.20 -10.14 49.69
N GLN A 54 -15.10 -9.36 50.29
CA GLN A 54 -14.71 -8.30 51.24
C GLN A 54 -14.10 -8.88 52.51
N ALA A 55 -14.74 -9.90 53.09
CA ALA A 55 -14.21 -10.57 54.29
C ALA A 55 -12.90 -11.30 54.00
N ALA A 56 -12.77 -11.89 52.80
CA ALA A 56 -11.53 -12.54 52.36
C ALA A 56 -10.37 -11.54 52.26
N MET A 57 -10.59 -10.41 51.59
CA MET A 57 -9.59 -9.34 51.47
C MET A 57 -9.18 -8.79 52.84
N PHE A 58 -10.14 -8.57 53.74
CA PHE A 58 -9.84 -8.10 55.10
C PHE A 58 -8.97 -9.10 55.87
N ALA A 59 -9.31 -10.39 55.82
CA ALA A 59 -8.55 -11.42 56.50
C ALA A 59 -7.13 -11.57 55.93
N TYR A 60 -6.96 -11.55 54.60
CA TYR A 60 -5.64 -11.57 53.99
C TYR A 60 -4.82 -10.31 54.29
N ALA A 61 -5.44 -9.12 54.29
CA ALA A 61 -4.75 -7.88 54.67
C ALA A 61 -4.26 -7.95 56.13
N LYS A 62 -5.06 -8.50 57.05
CA LYS A 62 -4.65 -8.75 58.43
C LYS A 62 -3.50 -9.75 58.54
N ALA A 63 -3.53 -10.83 57.74
CA ALA A 63 -2.41 -11.77 57.68
C ALA A 63 -1.11 -11.08 57.23
N LEU A 64 -1.17 -10.18 56.23
CA LEU A 64 0.00 -9.42 55.76
C LEU A 64 0.45 -8.30 56.72
N GLU A 65 -0.46 -7.72 57.50
CA GLU A 65 -0.12 -6.77 58.57
C GLU A 65 0.74 -7.43 59.66
N ILE A 66 0.45 -8.70 59.96
CA ILE A 66 1.20 -9.51 60.94
C ILE A 66 2.49 -10.06 60.32
N LYS A 67 2.41 -10.58 59.09
CA LYS A 67 3.54 -11.19 58.37
C LYS A 67 3.58 -10.67 56.92
N PRO A 68 4.33 -9.59 56.65
CA PRO A 68 4.45 -9.03 55.30
C PRO A 68 5.10 -10.00 54.29
N GLU A 69 5.91 -10.95 54.76
CA GLU A 69 6.64 -11.91 53.90
C GLU A 69 5.81 -13.16 53.55
N PHE A 70 4.47 -13.10 53.68
CA PHE A 70 3.60 -14.25 53.47
C PHE A 70 3.26 -14.42 51.97
N ALA A 71 4.17 -15.08 51.25
CA ALA A 71 4.14 -15.20 49.79
C ALA A 71 2.81 -15.74 49.22
N GLU A 72 2.20 -16.74 49.85
CA GLU A 72 0.92 -17.33 49.41
C GLU A 72 -0.24 -16.34 49.55
N VAL A 73 -0.25 -15.53 50.61
CA VAL A 73 -1.31 -14.53 50.86
C VAL A 73 -1.27 -13.42 49.81
N HIS A 74 -0.07 -13.01 49.39
CA HIS A 74 0.09 -12.11 48.24
C HIS A 74 -0.52 -12.71 46.97
N ALA A 75 -0.31 -14.00 46.69
CA ALA A 75 -0.93 -14.65 45.53
C ALA A 75 -2.46 -14.71 45.61
N PHE A 76 -3.03 -15.02 46.79
CA PHE A 76 -4.48 -15.04 46.98
C PHE A 76 -5.11 -13.65 46.85
N LEU A 77 -4.47 -12.61 47.38
CA LEU A 77 -4.91 -11.22 47.18
C LEU A 77 -4.83 -10.81 45.71
N GLY A 78 -3.76 -11.20 45.00
CA GLY A 78 -3.64 -10.99 43.56
C GLY A 78 -4.80 -11.61 42.78
N GLU A 79 -5.21 -12.82 43.14
CA GLU A 79 -6.38 -13.50 42.55
C GLU A 79 -7.69 -12.73 42.80
N LEU A 80 -7.93 -12.31 44.04
CA LEU A 80 -9.11 -11.52 44.38
C LEU A 80 -9.17 -10.19 43.62
N TYR A 81 -8.04 -9.48 43.54
CA TYR A 81 -7.96 -8.23 42.77
C TYR A 81 -8.18 -8.47 41.28
N SER A 82 -7.66 -9.56 40.73
CA SER A 82 -7.91 -9.95 39.34
C SER A 82 -9.40 -10.20 39.07
N GLN A 83 -10.09 -10.92 39.97
CA GLN A 83 -11.54 -11.15 39.87
C GLN A 83 -12.36 -9.85 39.95
N LYS A 84 -11.87 -8.83 40.69
CA LYS A 84 -12.46 -7.48 40.74
C LYS A 84 -12.02 -6.56 39.60
N LYS A 85 -11.16 -7.03 38.69
CA LYS A 85 -10.54 -6.26 37.59
C LYS A 85 -9.65 -5.11 38.04
N TRP A 86 -9.09 -5.19 39.26
CA TRP A 86 -8.07 -4.27 39.77
C TRP A 86 -6.69 -4.78 39.37
N LEU A 87 -6.38 -4.63 38.08
CA LEU A 87 -5.27 -5.35 37.43
C LEU A 87 -3.89 -4.85 37.89
N ILE A 88 -3.76 -3.57 38.23
CA ILE A 88 -2.49 -2.98 38.68
C ILE A 88 -2.13 -3.55 40.06
N GLU A 89 -3.11 -3.54 40.97
CA GLU A 89 -3.00 -4.09 42.31
C GLU A 89 -2.76 -5.60 42.25
N ALA A 90 -3.48 -6.31 41.38
CA ALA A 90 -3.28 -7.75 41.16
C ALA A 90 -1.84 -8.06 40.71
N ALA A 91 -1.33 -7.35 39.70
CA ALA A 91 0.03 -7.53 39.21
C ALA A 91 1.07 -7.24 40.31
N SER A 92 0.86 -6.19 41.10
CA SER A 92 1.73 -5.83 42.22
C SER A 92 1.79 -6.98 43.24
N GLN A 93 0.64 -7.51 43.66
CA GLN A 93 0.59 -8.60 44.64
C GLN A 93 1.22 -9.90 44.10
N TYR A 94 0.94 -10.28 42.85
CA TYR A 94 1.59 -11.44 42.24
C TYR A 94 3.10 -11.28 42.16
N GLN A 95 3.59 -10.10 41.80
CA GLN A 95 5.04 -9.83 41.75
C GLN A 95 5.68 -9.90 43.14
N GLN A 96 5.00 -9.43 44.19
CA GLN A 96 5.48 -9.56 45.57
C GLN A 96 5.59 -11.02 45.99
N GLY A 97 4.57 -11.84 45.73
CA GLY A 97 4.63 -13.29 45.98
C GLY A 97 5.81 -13.96 45.27
N ILE A 98 6.05 -13.62 44.00
CA ILE A 98 7.20 -14.12 43.23
C ILE A 98 8.53 -13.67 43.83
N ASN A 99 8.67 -12.40 44.23
CA ASN A 99 9.88 -11.86 44.83
C ASN A 99 10.22 -12.56 46.16
N LEU A 100 9.20 -13.02 46.90
CA LEU A 100 9.32 -13.82 48.12
C LEU A 100 9.59 -15.31 47.85
N GLY A 101 9.80 -15.71 46.59
CA GLY A 101 10.21 -17.06 46.20
C GLY A 101 9.06 -18.01 45.86
N LEU A 102 7.83 -17.52 45.66
CA LEU A 102 6.69 -18.35 45.29
C LEU A 102 6.87 -18.96 43.88
N LYS A 103 6.77 -20.28 43.80
CA LYS A 103 6.95 -21.07 42.57
C LYS A 103 5.66 -21.76 42.11
N TRP A 104 4.55 -21.01 42.10
CA TRP A 104 3.25 -21.51 41.65
C TRP A 104 3.00 -21.15 40.17
N PRO A 105 2.82 -22.12 39.26
CA PRO A 105 2.56 -21.87 37.84
C PRO A 105 1.42 -20.87 37.59
N GLU A 106 0.36 -20.95 38.41
CA GLU A 106 -0.84 -20.10 38.32
C GLU A 106 -0.52 -18.62 38.51
N VAL A 107 0.43 -18.29 39.39
CA VAL A 107 0.82 -16.91 39.69
C VAL A 107 1.55 -16.29 38.51
N TYR A 108 2.52 -17.02 37.93
CA TYR A 108 3.21 -16.59 36.72
C TYR A 108 2.23 -16.47 35.53
N TYR A 109 1.33 -17.44 35.35
CA TYR A 109 0.30 -17.38 34.31
C TYR A 109 -0.63 -16.17 34.47
N ASN A 110 -1.12 -15.91 35.68
CA ASN A 110 -2.01 -14.77 35.94
C ASN A 110 -1.30 -13.43 35.77
N LEU A 111 -0.04 -13.32 36.23
CA LEU A 111 0.78 -12.13 35.98
C LEU A 111 1.05 -11.95 34.48
N GLY A 112 1.35 -13.04 33.76
CA GLY A 112 1.52 -13.05 32.32
C GLY A 112 0.28 -12.56 31.57
N ASN A 113 -0.92 -13.00 31.99
CA ASN A 113 -2.19 -12.53 31.42
C ASN A 113 -2.38 -11.02 31.62
N ILE A 114 -2.04 -10.51 32.80
CA ILE A 114 -2.13 -9.07 33.08
C ILE A 114 -1.12 -8.29 32.23
N LYS A 115 0.14 -8.74 32.15
CA LYS A 115 1.18 -8.13 31.30
C LYS A 115 0.77 -8.12 29.83
N HIS A 116 0.21 -9.23 29.34
CA HIS A 116 -0.33 -9.33 27.99
C HIS A 116 -1.47 -8.32 27.77
N GLN A 117 -2.40 -8.20 28.72
CA GLN A 117 -3.49 -7.22 28.63
C GLN A 117 -3.00 -5.76 28.58
N PHE A 118 -1.86 -5.46 29.22
CA PHE A 118 -1.20 -4.15 29.14
C PHE A 118 -0.27 -3.98 27.92
N GLY A 119 -0.13 -4.99 27.07
CA GLY A 119 0.70 -4.95 25.85
C GLY A 119 2.20 -5.22 26.07
N TYR A 120 2.62 -5.62 27.28
CA TYR A 120 4.00 -6.01 27.57
C TYR A 120 4.25 -7.45 27.15
N LEU A 121 4.37 -7.69 25.84
CA LEU A 121 4.37 -9.02 25.24
C LEU A 121 5.57 -9.88 25.67
N GLU A 122 6.79 -9.33 25.67
CA GLU A 122 8.02 -10.05 26.06
C GLU A 122 7.96 -10.48 27.52
N ALA A 123 7.55 -9.56 28.40
CA ALA A 123 7.41 -9.85 29.82
C ALA A 123 6.28 -10.86 30.11
N ALA A 124 5.25 -10.91 29.25
CA ALA A 124 4.21 -11.93 29.32
C ALA A 124 4.73 -13.31 28.88
N ILE A 125 5.54 -13.38 27.81
CA ILE A 125 6.19 -14.61 27.33
C ILE A 125 7.03 -15.23 28.44
N GLU A 126 7.91 -14.45 29.07
CA GLU A 126 8.76 -14.92 30.18
C GLU A 126 7.92 -15.55 31.30
N CYS A 127 6.81 -14.89 31.66
CA CYS A 127 5.90 -15.40 32.69
C CYS A 127 5.26 -16.73 32.27
N TYR A 128 4.79 -16.87 31.03
CA TYR A 128 4.22 -18.13 30.55
C TYR A 128 5.26 -19.25 30.43
N GLU A 129 6.48 -18.94 29.99
CA GLU A 129 7.58 -19.91 29.91
C GLU A 129 7.95 -20.43 31.30
N ILE A 130 8.05 -19.56 32.31
CA ILE A 130 8.28 -19.98 33.69
C ILE A 130 7.12 -20.84 34.20
N ALA A 131 5.86 -20.46 33.91
CA ALA A 131 4.71 -21.29 34.29
C ALA A 131 4.76 -22.70 33.68
N ILE A 132 5.21 -22.82 32.42
CA ILE A 132 5.41 -24.09 31.72
C ILE A 132 6.58 -24.88 32.32
N ILE A 133 7.68 -24.23 32.71
CA ILE A 133 8.82 -24.89 33.36
C ILE A 133 8.39 -25.47 34.71
N LEU A 134 7.59 -24.72 35.48
CA LEU A 134 7.09 -25.16 36.79
C LEU A 134 6.03 -26.27 36.67
N ASN A 135 5.21 -26.25 35.62
CA ASN A 135 4.25 -27.30 35.32
C ASN A 135 4.19 -27.56 33.79
N PRO A 136 4.91 -28.60 33.30
CA PRO A 136 4.95 -28.94 31.88
C PRO A 136 3.60 -29.35 31.26
N ASP A 137 2.60 -29.69 32.06
CA ASP A 137 1.26 -30.06 31.57
C ASP A 137 0.29 -28.87 31.59
N TYR A 138 0.77 -27.65 31.84
CA TYR A 138 -0.07 -26.48 32.00
C TYR A 138 -0.54 -25.90 30.66
N ILE A 139 -1.51 -26.58 30.03
CA ILE A 139 -2.06 -26.26 28.70
C ILE A 139 -2.52 -24.80 28.58
N LYS A 140 -3.04 -24.19 29.65
CA LYS A 140 -3.45 -22.77 29.65
C LYS A 140 -2.27 -21.84 29.36
N ALA A 141 -1.10 -22.09 29.95
CA ALA A 141 0.10 -21.30 29.70
C ALA A 141 0.64 -21.51 28.28
N TYR A 142 0.65 -22.75 27.78
CA TYR A 142 0.97 -23.00 26.36
C TYR A 142 0.02 -22.26 25.42
N PHE A 143 -1.29 -22.32 25.67
CA PHE A 143 -2.28 -21.68 24.80
C PHE A 143 -2.13 -20.14 24.79
N SER A 144 -1.96 -19.53 25.97
CA SER A 144 -1.67 -18.08 26.08
C SER A 144 -0.34 -17.70 25.41
N LEU A 145 0.70 -18.52 25.56
CA LEU A 145 1.99 -18.31 24.91
C LEU A 145 1.86 -18.36 23.37
N GLY A 146 1.08 -19.31 22.85
CA GLY A 146 0.76 -19.40 21.43
C GLY A 146 0.13 -18.10 20.92
N ILE A 147 -0.88 -17.57 21.61
CA ILE A 147 -1.57 -16.33 21.24
C ILE A 147 -0.60 -15.14 21.23
N VAL A 148 0.30 -15.04 22.22
CA VAL A 148 1.27 -13.94 22.24
C VAL A 148 2.26 -14.04 21.07
N PHE A 149 2.70 -15.24 20.69
CA PHE A 149 3.50 -15.42 19.48
C PHE A 149 2.74 -15.06 18.19
N GLU A 150 1.43 -15.34 18.11
CA GLU A 150 0.59 -14.87 17.00
C GLU A 150 0.60 -13.33 16.91
N LEU A 151 0.42 -12.65 18.04
CA LEU A 151 0.41 -11.18 18.12
C LEU A 151 1.77 -10.57 17.73
N GLN A 152 2.88 -11.20 18.10
CA GLN A 152 4.23 -10.81 17.66
C GLN A 152 4.52 -11.20 16.19
N ARG A 153 3.58 -11.83 15.48
CA ARG A 153 3.77 -12.41 14.13
C ARG A 153 4.90 -13.43 14.07
N ASN A 154 5.29 -14.02 15.20
CA ASN A 154 6.22 -15.15 15.26
C ASN A 154 5.44 -16.45 14.98
N TYR A 155 4.93 -16.57 13.76
CA TYR A 155 4.02 -17.64 13.37
C TYR A 155 4.63 -19.03 13.53
N GLN A 156 5.93 -19.18 13.28
CA GLN A 156 6.59 -20.47 13.42
C GLN A 156 6.65 -20.94 14.89
N ALA A 157 6.88 -20.02 15.83
CA ALA A 157 6.81 -20.34 17.26
C ALA A 157 5.37 -20.71 17.66
N ALA A 158 4.37 -19.93 17.23
CA ALA A 158 2.96 -20.23 17.49
C ALA A 158 2.55 -21.63 16.97
N VAL A 159 2.91 -21.99 15.73
CA VAL A 159 2.66 -23.33 15.16
C VAL A 159 3.24 -24.44 16.05
N ASN A 160 4.48 -24.27 16.51
CA ASN A 160 5.13 -25.28 17.36
C ASN A 160 4.39 -25.45 18.70
N ILE A 161 3.95 -24.35 19.29
CA ILE A 161 3.19 -24.35 20.54
C ILE A 161 1.83 -25.05 20.38
N TYR A 162 1.05 -24.72 19.35
CA TYR A 162 -0.24 -25.37 19.14
C TYR A 162 -0.11 -26.86 18.82
N ARG A 163 0.91 -27.28 18.06
CA ARG A 163 1.20 -28.70 17.83
C ARG A 163 1.55 -29.44 19.11
N LYS A 164 2.29 -28.81 20.04
CA LYS A 164 2.54 -29.38 21.38
C LYS A 164 1.23 -29.57 22.14
N ILE A 165 0.34 -28.58 22.15
CA ILE A 165 -0.97 -28.68 22.81
C ILE A 165 -1.78 -29.85 22.23
N ILE A 166 -1.82 -29.99 20.90
CA ILE A 166 -2.53 -31.10 20.23
C ILE A 166 -1.90 -32.46 20.60
N THR A 167 -0.58 -32.53 20.75
CA THR A 167 0.12 -33.75 21.17
C THR A 167 -0.25 -34.14 22.60
N PHE A 168 -0.25 -33.18 23.53
CA PHE A 168 -0.62 -33.43 24.93
C PHE A 168 -2.11 -33.68 25.12
N LYS A 169 -2.95 -32.96 24.37
CA LYS A 169 -4.42 -33.01 24.50
C LYS A 169 -5.07 -33.04 23.10
N PRO A 170 -5.15 -34.23 22.47
CA PRO A 170 -5.65 -34.37 21.10
C PRO A 170 -7.11 -33.93 20.88
N ASN A 171 -7.92 -33.83 21.95
CA ASN A 171 -9.31 -33.39 21.90
C ASN A 171 -9.49 -31.87 22.15
N TYR A 172 -8.41 -31.10 22.22
CA TYR A 172 -8.46 -29.65 22.46
C TYR A 172 -8.72 -28.87 21.15
N VAL A 173 -9.99 -28.79 20.75
CA VAL A 173 -10.45 -28.22 19.48
C VAL A 173 -9.94 -26.79 19.24
N GLU A 174 -9.82 -25.99 20.30
CA GLU A 174 -9.35 -24.62 20.24
C GLU A 174 -7.90 -24.51 19.73
N ALA A 175 -7.04 -25.51 19.98
CA ALA A 175 -5.69 -25.55 19.40
C ALA A 175 -5.69 -25.87 17.90
N TYR A 176 -6.60 -26.71 17.41
CA TYR A 176 -6.75 -26.93 15.96
C TYR A 176 -7.24 -25.65 15.27
N ASN A 177 -8.20 -24.96 15.89
CA ASN A 177 -8.72 -23.70 15.38
C ASN A 177 -7.62 -22.63 15.27
N ASN A 178 -6.81 -22.43 16.32
CA ASN A 178 -5.73 -21.46 16.28
C ASN A 178 -4.57 -21.89 15.36
N LEU A 179 -4.19 -23.17 15.38
CA LEU A 179 -3.17 -23.70 14.46
C LEU A 179 -3.56 -23.48 12.99
N GLY A 180 -4.80 -23.79 12.63
CA GLY A 180 -5.32 -23.52 11.30
C GLY A 180 -5.29 -22.02 10.97
N GLY A 181 -5.59 -21.16 11.95
CA GLY A 181 -5.52 -19.70 11.81
C GLY A 181 -4.12 -19.23 11.45
N VAL A 182 -3.13 -19.64 12.24
CA VAL A 182 -1.71 -19.30 12.01
C VAL A 182 -1.20 -19.84 10.68
N LEU A 183 -1.58 -21.06 10.30
CA LEU A 183 -1.20 -21.63 9.01
C LEU A 183 -1.80 -20.83 7.85
N ALA A 184 -3.04 -20.38 7.97
CA ALA A 184 -3.67 -19.51 6.98
C ALA A 184 -2.95 -18.16 6.86
N ASP A 185 -2.54 -17.55 7.99
CA ASP A 185 -1.76 -16.30 8.02
C ASP A 185 -0.37 -16.45 7.40
N MET A 186 0.25 -17.64 7.52
CA MET A 186 1.47 -18.03 6.80
C MET A 186 1.24 -18.37 5.32
N ASN A 187 0.04 -18.12 4.78
CA ASN A 187 -0.37 -18.44 3.41
C ASN A 187 -0.33 -19.96 3.09
N ARG A 188 -0.35 -20.83 4.11
CA ARG A 188 -0.42 -22.30 4.00
C ARG A 188 -1.87 -22.79 4.12
N ARG A 189 -2.72 -22.32 3.20
CA ARG A 189 -4.18 -22.49 3.28
C ARG A 189 -4.65 -23.94 3.22
N SER A 190 -4.04 -24.78 2.39
CA SER A 190 -4.41 -26.20 2.29
C SER A 190 -4.18 -26.94 3.61
N GLU A 191 -3.02 -26.73 4.24
CA GLU A 191 -2.73 -27.30 5.56
C GLU A 191 -3.66 -26.75 6.64
N ALA A 192 -4.01 -25.46 6.58
CA ALA A 192 -4.99 -24.88 7.49
C ALA A 192 -6.35 -25.59 7.38
N ILE A 193 -6.83 -25.84 6.17
CA ILE A 193 -8.10 -26.53 5.91
C ILE A 193 -8.06 -27.96 6.48
N GLU A 194 -6.98 -28.71 6.28
CA GLU A 194 -6.82 -30.04 6.85
C GLU A 194 -6.88 -30.02 8.38
N VAL A 195 -6.19 -29.07 9.02
CA VAL A 195 -6.20 -28.91 10.48
C VAL A 195 -7.59 -28.53 10.99
N TYR A 196 -8.31 -27.64 10.31
CA TYR A 196 -9.68 -27.31 10.67
C TYR A 196 -10.63 -28.51 10.52
N GLN A 197 -10.45 -29.32 9.46
CA GLN A 197 -11.23 -30.54 9.24
C GLN A 197 -10.97 -31.59 10.34
N GLN A 198 -9.74 -31.72 10.82
CA GLN A 198 -9.44 -32.55 12.00
C GLN A 198 -10.19 -32.04 13.24
N GLY A 199 -10.20 -30.72 13.46
CA GLY A 199 -11.01 -30.10 14.51
C GLY A 199 -12.51 -30.39 14.37
N LEU A 200 -13.05 -30.38 13.14
CA LEU A 200 -14.45 -30.72 12.87
C LEU A 200 -14.74 -32.21 13.10
N GLY A 201 -13.77 -33.09 12.87
CA GLY A 201 -13.88 -34.51 13.24
C GLY A 201 -14.12 -34.71 14.75
N LEU A 202 -13.60 -33.81 15.58
CA LEU A 202 -13.80 -33.80 17.03
C LEU A 202 -15.07 -33.06 17.46
N ARG A 203 -15.39 -31.94 16.80
CA ARG A 203 -16.58 -31.11 17.07
C ARG A 203 -17.31 -30.76 15.76
N PRO A 204 -18.18 -31.66 15.25
CA PRO A 204 -18.83 -31.49 13.94
C PRO A 204 -19.76 -30.28 13.81
N ASN A 205 -20.24 -29.75 14.94
CA ASN A 205 -21.17 -28.62 15.02
C ASN A 205 -20.47 -27.31 15.45
N SER A 206 -19.19 -27.13 15.13
CA SER A 206 -18.45 -25.91 15.45
C SER A 206 -18.63 -24.84 14.36
N ALA A 207 -19.42 -23.79 14.67
CA ALA A 207 -19.59 -22.65 13.77
C ALA A 207 -18.27 -21.93 13.44
N ASP A 208 -17.38 -21.75 14.43
CA ASP A 208 -16.06 -21.14 14.24
C ASP A 208 -15.20 -21.86 13.21
N LEU A 209 -15.12 -23.20 13.29
CA LEU A 209 -14.34 -24.00 12.35
C LEU A 209 -14.89 -23.91 10.92
N TYR A 210 -16.22 -23.99 10.74
CA TYR A 210 -16.81 -23.78 9.41
C TYR A 210 -16.55 -22.39 8.87
N ASN A 211 -16.65 -21.35 9.71
CA ASN A 211 -16.31 -19.99 9.30
C ASN A 211 -14.83 -19.88 8.88
N ASN A 212 -13.92 -20.49 9.63
CA ASN A 212 -12.48 -20.39 9.34
C ASN A 212 -12.07 -21.23 8.12
N ILE A 213 -12.73 -22.37 7.88
CA ILE A 213 -12.64 -23.11 6.61
C ILE A 213 -13.13 -22.24 5.45
N GLY A 214 -14.29 -21.59 5.61
CA GLY A 214 -14.80 -20.68 4.59
C GLY A 214 -13.82 -19.54 4.28
N HIS A 215 -13.17 -19.00 5.30
CA HIS A 215 -12.14 -17.98 5.14
C HIS A 215 -10.93 -18.49 4.38
N ALA A 216 -10.41 -19.67 4.74
CA ALA A 216 -9.30 -20.29 4.03
C ALA A 216 -9.64 -20.63 2.57
N LEU A 217 -10.88 -21.02 2.27
CA LEU A 217 -11.34 -21.36 0.91
C LEU A 217 -11.70 -20.14 0.05
N SER A 218 -11.91 -18.97 0.64
CA SER A 218 -12.55 -17.82 -0.02
C SER A 218 -11.93 -17.36 -1.35
N THR A 219 -10.62 -17.58 -1.53
CA THR A 219 -9.89 -17.18 -2.75
C THR A 219 -9.76 -18.32 -3.77
N GLU A 220 -9.64 -19.56 -3.31
CA GLU A 220 -9.39 -20.74 -4.15
C GLU A 220 -10.70 -21.41 -4.62
N ASN A 221 -11.70 -21.44 -3.75
CA ASN A 221 -12.99 -22.07 -4.01
C ASN A 221 -14.13 -21.27 -3.35
N PRO A 222 -14.59 -20.18 -3.98
CA PRO A 222 -15.61 -19.30 -3.40
C PRO A 222 -16.95 -20.01 -3.15
N ALA A 223 -17.30 -21.01 -3.97
CA ALA A 223 -18.53 -21.78 -3.79
C ALA A 223 -18.52 -22.61 -2.50
N GLN A 224 -17.42 -23.33 -2.24
CA GLN A 224 -17.27 -24.08 -0.98
C GLN A 224 -17.14 -23.14 0.23
N ALA A 225 -16.50 -21.98 0.06
CA ALA A 225 -16.44 -20.98 1.11
C ALA A 225 -17.84 -20.49 1.51
N ILE A 226 -18.68 -20.15 0.53
CA ILE A 226 -20.08 -19.76 0.74
C ILE A 226 -20.85 -20.86 1.48
N ALA A 227 -20.72 -22.12 1.05
CA ALA A 227 -21.37 -23.25 1.72
C ALA A 227 -20.92 -23.41 3.18
N ALA A 228 -19.62 -23.25 3.46
CA ALA A 228 -19.08 -23.32 4.82
C ALA A 228 -19.60 -22.17 5.70
N TYR A 229 -19.65 -20.94 5.18
CA TYR A 229 -20.24 -19.81 5.93
C TYR A 229 -21.74 -19.99 6.18
N HIS A 230 -22.49 -20.50 5.20
CA HIS A 230 -23.89 -20.86 5.40
C HIS A 230 -24.04 -21.88 6.52
N ARG A 231 -23.21 -22.93 6.54
CA ARG A 231 -23.24 -23.93 7.61
C ARG A 231 -22.91 -23.34 8.98
N ALA A 232 -21.96 -22.40 9.05
CA ALA A 232 -21.65 -21.68 10.28
C ALA A 232 -22.86 -20.88 10.79
N ILE A 233 -23.59 -20.20 9.90
CA ILE A 233 -24.80 -19.42 10.24
C ILE A 233 -25.98 -20.33 10.62
N GLU A 234 -26.11 -21.50 10.00
CA GLU A 234 -27.13 -22.48 10.40
C GLU A 234 -26.91 -22.98 11.83
N LEU A 235 -25.65 -23.21 12.20
CA LEU A 235 -25.26 -23.68 13.54
C LEU A 235 -25.37 -22.57 14.59
N ASP A 236 -24.99 -21.33 14.24
CA ASP A 236 -25.18 -20.15 15.07
C ASP A 236 -25.73 -18.97 14.23
N PRO A 237 -27.06 -18.75 14.24
CA PRO A 237 -27.68 -17.65 13.51
C PRO A 237 -27.25 -16.26 13.95
N LYS A 238 -26.67 -16.11 15.15
CA LYS A 238 -26.17 -14.83 15.68
C LYS A 238 -24.68 -14.64 15.41
N PHE A 239 -24.03 -15.54 14.65
CA PHE A 239 -22.60 -15.48 14.40
C PHE A 239 -22.23 -14.35 13.42
N ILE A 240 -21.97 -13.17 13.97
CA ILE A 240 -21.73 -11.94 13.21
C ILE A 240 -20.60 -12.08 12.17
N LYS A 241 -19.48 -12.75 12.53
CA LYS A 241 -18.33 -12.91 11.63
C LYS A 241 -18.70 -13.73 10.39
N ALA A 242 -19.49 -14.80 10.55
CA ALA A 242 -19.95 -15.63 9.43
C ALA A 242 -20.92 -14.88 8.51
N HIS A 243 -21.86 -14.09 9.06
CA HIS A 243 -22.74 -13.23 8.23
C HIS A 243 -21.93 -12.23 7.41
N TYR A 244 -20.93 -11.57 8.02
CA TYR A 244 -20.09 -10.61 7.31
C TYR A 244 -19.28 -11.28 6.21
N ASN A 245 -18.62 -12.39 6.52
CA ASN A 245 -17.79 -13.14 5.57
C ASN A 245 -18.61 -13.70 4.39
N LEU A 246 -19.83 -14.20 4.65
CA LEU A 246 -20.75 -14.63 3.61
C LEU A 246 -21.16 -13.46 2.71
N GLY A 247 -21.51 -12.30 3.31
CA GLY A 247 -21.80 -11.08 2.55
C GLY A 247 -20.63 -10.66 1.65
N LYS A 248 -19.39 -10.71 2.14
CA LYS A 248 -18.19 -10.43 1.34
C LYS A 248 -17.96 -11.46 0.23
N ALA A 249 -18.16 -12.75 0.49
CA ALA A 249 -18.02 -13.79 -0.52
C ALA A 249 -19.05 -13.61 -1.65
N LEU A 250 -20.32 -13.34 -1.30
CA LEU A 250 -21.39 -13.05 -2.25
C LEU A 250 -21.11 -11.79 -3.06
N GLN A 251 -20.65 -10.72 -2.41
CA GLN A 251 -20.21 -9.50 -3.09
C GLN A 251 -19.08 -9.78 -4.08
N GLY A 252 -18.11 -10.64 -3.73
CA GLY A 252 -16.97 -10.99 -4.59
C GLY A 252 -17.36 -11.76 -5.85
N ILE A 253 -18.46 -12.53 -5.83
CA ILE A 253 -18.99 -13.24 -7.00
C ILE A 253 -20.05 -12.43 -7.78
N GLY A 254 -20.35 -11.20 -7.35
CA GLY A 254 -21.33 -10.31 -7.99
C GLY A 254 -22.78 -10.47 -7.51
N GLU A 255 -23.04 -11.33 -6.53
CA GLU A 255 -24.38 -11.55 -5.95
C GLU A 255 -24.74 -10.47 -4.92
N HIS A 256 -24.81 -9.22 -5.41
CA HIS A 256 -24.95 -8.03 -4.57
C HIS A 256 -26.28 -7.96 -3.80
N GLU A 257 -27.38 -8.46 -4.35
CA GLU A 257 -28.68 -8.46 -3.65
C GLU A 257 -28.63 -9.33 -2.38
N TRP A 258 -28.03 -10.51 -2.48
CA TRP A 258 -27.83 -11.40 -1.34
C TRP A 258 -26.81 -10.84 -0.36
N ALA A 259 -25.71 -10.26 -0.85
CA ALA A 259 -24.71 -9.62 0.00
C ALA A 259 -25.32 -8.55 0.91
N VAL A 260 -26.19 -7.70 0.37
CA VAL A 260 -26.91 -6.66 1.15
C VAL A 260 -27.72 -7.29 2.28
N LYS A 261 -28.43 -8.40 2.04
CA LYS A 261 -29.23 -9.08 3.09
C LYS A 261 -28.37 -9.50 4.29
N TYR A 262 -27.18 -10.04 4.03
CA TYR A 262 -26.25 -10.49 5.08
C TYR A 262 -25.55 -9.33 5.79
N PHE A 263 -25.15 -8.27 5.07
CA PHE A 263 -24.65 -7.06 5.72
C PHE A 263 -25.70 -6.40 6.62
N GLN A 264 -26.96 -6.36 6.18
CA GLN A 264 -28.07 -5.88 7.02
C GLN A 264 -28.29 -6.77 8.25
N ALA A 265 -28.06 -8.08 8.16
CA ALA A 265 -28.10 -8.97 9.31
C ALA A 265 -27.00 -8.63 10.32
N VAL A 266 -25.78 -8.40 9.87
CA VAL A 266 -24.66 -7.94 10.72
C VAL A 266 -25.02 -6.65 11.46
N ILE A 267 -25.57 -5.66 10.74
CA ILE A 267 -25.97 -4.37 11.32
C ILE A 267 -27.03 -4.56 12.42
N ARG A 268 -28.04 -5.41 12.18
CA ARG A 268 -29.08 -5.73 13.17
C ARG A 268 -28.52 -6.42 14.41
N LEU A 269 -27.59 -7.36 14.24
CA LEU A 269 -27.02 -8.15 15.34
C LEU A 269 -26.07 -7.35 16.23
N LYS A 270 -25.35 -6.35 15.69
CA LYS A 270 -24.38 -5.53 16.42
C LYS A 270 -24.97 -4.33 17.20
N GLN A 271 -26.28 -4.09 17.15
CA GLN A 271 -26.97 -2.99 17.85
C GLN A 271 -26.29 -1.60 17.64
N GLU A 272 -25.99 -1.25 16.38
CA GLU A 272 -25.51 0.07 15.95
C GLU A 272 -24.22 0.63 16.59
N LYS A 273 -23.39 -0.16 17.28
CA LYS A 273 -22.02 0.27 17.65
C LYS A 273 -21.05 0.09 16.47
N ASP A 274 -20.48 1.21 16.02
CA ASP A 274 -19.39 1.38 15.04
C ASP A 274 -19.26 0.28 13.96
N ASN A 275 -20.09 0.40 12.92
CA ASN A 275 -20.19 -0.55 11.81
C ASN A 275 -19.72 0.05 10.48
N VAL A 276 -18.80 1.03 10.48
CA VAL A 276 -18.41 1.77 9.26
C VAL A 276 -18.02 0.85 8.10
N LEU A 277 -17.26 -0.23 8.37
CA LEU A 277 -16.90 -1.23 7.36
C LEU A 277 -18.13 -1.92 6.74
N VAL A 278 -19.09 -2.34 7.56
CA VAL A 278 -20.29 -3.05 7.11
C VAL A 278 -21.22 -2.10 6.35
N TYR A 279 -21.36 -0.85 6.83
CA TYR A 279 -22.10 0.19 6.11
C TYR A 279 -21.47 0.47 4.75
N SER A 280 -20.14 0.54 4.68
CA SER A 280 -19.39 0.71 3.44
C SER A 280 -19.65 -0.43 2.45
N ASP A 281 -19.53 -1.68 2.88
CA ASP A 281 -19.75 -2.86 2.02
C ASP A 281 -21.21 -2.98 1.56
N CYS A 282 -22.17 -2.66 2.44
CA CYS A 282 -23.59 -2.61 2.12
C CYS A 282 -23.88 -1.52 1.08
N ALA A 283 -23.38 -0.31 1.31
CA ALA A 283 -23.57 0.82 0.41
C ALA A 283 -23.00 0.56 -0.98
N PHE A 284 -21.79 0.00 -1.08
CA PHE A 284 -21.22 -0.36 -2.37
C PHE A 284 -22.10 -1.34 -3.16
N SER A 285 -22.59 -2.39 -2.49
CA SER A 285 -23.45 -3.38 -3.14
C SER A 285 -24.75 -2.73 -3.63
N LEU A 286 -25.35 -1.85 -2.82
CA LEU A 286 -26.53 -1.06 -3.18
C LEU A 286 -26.29 -0.12 -4.36
N MET A 287 -25.14 0.58 -4.39
CA MET A 287 -24.76 1.43 -5.53
C MET A 287 -24.58 0.60 -6.80
N THR A 288 -23.99 -0.60 -6.70
CA THR A 288 -23.72 -1.46 -7.86
C THR A 288 -25.01 -1.95 -8.53
N ILE A 289 -26.05 -2.23 -7.73
CA ILE A 289 -27.38 -2.61 -8.24
C ILE A 289 -28.30 -1.40 -8.52
N GLY A 290 -27.77 -0.16 -8.47
CA GLY A 290 -28.53 1.07 -8.77
C GLY A 290 -29.50 1.54 -7.68
N ARG A 291 -29.48 0.95 -6.47
CA ARG A 291 -30.33 1.35 -5.33
C ARG A 291 -29.72 2.50 -4.51
N PHE A 292 -29.46 3.64 -5.17
CA PHE A 292 -28.73 4.79 -4.58
C PHE A 292 -29.37 5.38 -3.32
N LYS A 293 -30.70 5.47 -3.27
CA LYS A 293 -31.43 5.99 -2.10
C LYS A 293 -31.10 5.23 -0.81
N ALA A 294 -31.08 3.90 -0.88
CA ALA A 294 -30.67 3.08 0.26
C ALA A 294 -29.16 3.13 0.50
N ALA A 295 -28.35 3.25 -0.56
CA ALA A 295 -26.90 3.38 -0.42
C ALA A 295 -26.52 4.64 0.35
N PHE A 296 -27.10 5.81 0.02
CA PHE A 296 -26.79 7.08 0.68
C PHE A 296 -27.09 7.06 2.18
N PHE A 297 -28.14 6.36 2.60
CA PHE A 297 -28.42 6.15 4.02
C PHE A 297 -27.25 5.45 4.75
N TYR A 298 -26.72 4.35 4.19
CA TYR A 298 -25.58 3.66 4.78
C TYR A 298 -24.27 4.45 4.66
N LEU A 299 -24.05 5.18 3.56
CA LEU A 299 -22.90 6.06 3.44
C LEU A 299 -22.94 7.19 4.47
N GLN A 300 -24.11 7.79 4.72
CA GLN A 300 -24.29 8.80 5.77
C GLN A 300 -23.93 8.23 7.14
N LYS A 301 -24.41 7.03 7.48
CA LYS A 301 -24.05 6.34 8.73
C LYS A 301 -22.54 6.05 8.83
N ALA A 302 -21.88 5.80 7.70
CA ALA A 302 -20.44 5.53 7.66
C ALA A 302 -19.57 6.79 7.85
N ILE A 303 -20.07 7.98 7.48
CA ILE A 303 -19.33 9.24 7.57
C ILE A 303 -19.75 10.14 8.74
N ARG A 304 -20.82 9.79 9.45
CA ARG A 304 -21.32 10.57 10.58
C ARG A 304 -20.25 10.70 11.67
N ASN A 305 -19.91 11.93 12.05
CA ASN A 305 -18.87 12.26 13.04
C ASN A 305 -17.50 11.65 12.70
N ASN A 306 -17.14 11.59 11.41
CA ASN A 306 -15.88 11.03 10.96
C ASN A 306 -14.85 12.14 10.70
N TYR A 307 -13.86 12.23 11.58
CA TYR A 307 -12.79 13.23 11.51
C TYR A 307 -12.02 13.24 10.18
N PHE A 308 -11.93 12.11 9.49
CA PHE A 308 -11.21 12.00 8.22
C PHE A 308 -11.98 12.73 7.11
N VAL A 309 -13.30 12.54 7.09
CA VAL A 309 -14.20 13.25 6.15
C VAL A 309 -14.25 14.73 6.51
N ASP A 310 -14.33 15.07 7.80
CA ASP A 310 -14.35 16.46 8.25
C ASP A 310 -13.05 17.19 7.89
N GLY A 311 -11.89 16.57 8.14
CA GLY A 311 -10.58 17.11 7.77
C GLY A 311 -10.44 17.31 6.24
N TYR A 312 -10.95 16.37 5.43
CA TYR A 312 -11.00 16.56 3.98
C TYR A 312 -11.89 17.75 3.59
N CYS A 313 -13.09 17.86 4.16
CA CYS A 313 -14.03 18.94 3.87
C CYS A 313 -13.47 20.32 4.23
N GLN A 314 -12.86 20.47 5.41
CA GLN A 314 -12.23 21.71 5.88
C GLN A 314 -11.10 22.16 4.95
N LEU A 315 -10.26 21.22 4.54
CA LEU A 315 -9.15 21.49 3.63
C LEU A 315 -9.62 21.95 2.24
N TRP A 316 -10.82 21.58 1.81
CA TRP A 316 -11.44 22.05 0.55
C TRP A 316 -12.20 23.37 0.71
N GLU A 317 -12.81 23.62 1.88
CA GLU A 317 -13.43 24.91 2.21
C GLU A 317 -12.42 26.05 2.09
N GLY A 318 -11.24 25.92 2.73
CA GLY A 318 -10.19 26.94 2.64
C GLY A 318 -9.61 27.18 1.23
N LYS A 319 -9.79 26.22 0.31
CA LYS A 319 -9.37 26.40 -1.10
C LYS A 319 -10.42 27.13 -1.95
N LEU A 320 -11.70 26.94 -1.64
CA LEU A 320 -12.79 27.60 -2.35
C LEU A 320 -12.89 29.08 -2.01
N GLU A 321 -12.56 29.45 -0.77
CA GLU A 321 -12.54 30.85 -0.32
C GLU A 321 -11.43 31.69 -0.98
N ASN A 322 -10.35 31.06 -1.45
CA ASN A 322 -9.19 31.71 -2.08
C ASN A 322 -9.19 31.65 -3.63
N ALA A 323 -10.30 31.28 -4.25
CA ALA A 323 -10.36 30.86 -5.65
C ALA A 323 -10.58 31.99 -6.69
N GLU A 324 -9.97 33.17 -6.53
CA GLU A 324 -10.09 34.25 -7.54
C GLU A 324 -9.32 33.99 -8.85
N GLN A 325 -8.49 32.92 -8.94
CA GLN A 325 -7.65 32.63 -10.12
C GLN A 325 -7.48 31.14 -10.47
N VAL A 326 -8.42 30.25 -10.10
CA VAL A 326 -8.28 28.82 -10.46
C VAL A 326 -8.91 28.58 -11.84
N VAL A 327 -8.07 28.27 -12.85
CA VAL A 327 -8.54 27.72 -14.13
C VAL A 327 -9.33 26.45 -13.82
N SER A 328 -10.64 26.47 -14.08
CA SER A 328 -11.57 25.38 -13.77
C SER A 328 -11.37 24.21 -14.72
N ASP A 329 -10.34 23.39 -14.47
CA ASP A 329 -10.15 22.13 -15.17
C ASP A 329 -11.14 21.04 -14.68
N GLU A 330 -11.32 19.97 -15.47
CA GLU A 330 -12.25 18.88 -15.16
C GLU A 330 -11.96 18.22 -13.81
N LEU A 331 -10.70 18.19 -13.40
CA LEU A 331 -10.30 17.63 -12.12
C LEU A 331 -10.70 18.51 -10.94
N TYR A 332 -10.58 19.83 -11.07
CA TYR A 332 -11.11 20.77 -10.08
C TYR A 332 -12.63 20.60 -9.95
N LEU A 333 -13.36 20.59 -11.08
CA LEU A 333 -14.82 20.40 -11.08
C LEU A 333 -15.24 19.07 -10.46
N LYS A 334 -14.51 17.99 -10.76
CA LYS A 334 -14.69 16.68 -10.12
C LYS A 334 -14.57 16.78 -8.60
N LYS A 335 -13.52 17.42 -8.09
CA LYS A 335 -13.28 17.52 -6.64
C LYS A 335 -14.31 18.41 -5.94
N VAL A 336 -14.75 19.49 -6.58
CA VAL A 336 -15.83 20.35 -6.10
C VAL A 336 -17.16 19.59 -6.04
N ALA A 337 -17.49 18.80 -7.07
CA ALA A 337 -18.69 17.96 -7.06
C ALA A 337 -18.64 16.91 -5.94
N GLY A 338 -17.49 16.26 -5.73
CA GLY A 338 -17.29 15.29 -4.64
C GLY A 338 -17.39 15.92 -3.26
N TRP A 339 -16.83 17.12 -3.07
CA TRP A 339 -16.96 17.88 -1.83
C TRP A 339 -18.41 18.28 -1.54
N ASN A 340 -19.14 18.82 -2.54
CA ASN A 340 -20.55 19.16 -2.38
C ASN A 340 -21.41 17.93 -2.06
N PHE A 341 -21.15 16.79 -2.72
CA PHE A 341 -21.77 15.52 -2.42
C PHE A 341 -21.58 15.14 -0.94
N LEU A 342 -20.34 15.21 -0.43
CA LEU A 342 -20.04 14.88 0.97
C LEU A 342 -20.76 15.81 1.95
N LYS A 343 -20.71 17.12 1.73
CA LYS A 343 -21.36 18.12 2.59
C LYS A 343 -22.87 17.95 2.68
N GLU A 344 -23.54 17.62 1.56
CA GLU A 344 -24.98 17.35 1.58
C GLU A 344 -25.30 15.97 2.15
N LEU A 345 -24.46 14.96 1.90
CA LEU A 345 -24.62 13.63 2.47
C LEU A 345 -24.51 13.64 4.01
N GLN A 346 -23.62 14.48 4.58
CA GLN A 346 -23.50 14.67 6.03
C GLN A 346 -24.78 15.24 6.66
N LYS A 347 -25.56 16.03 5.90
CA LYS A 347 -26.83 16.64 6.34
C LYS A 347 -28.05 15.74 6.13
N LEU A 348 -27.87 14.60 5.47
CA LEU A 348 -28.98 13.70 5.13
C LEU A 348 -29.60 13.14 6.41
N ASP A 349 -30.90 13.37 6.56
CA ASP A 349 -31.71 12.81 7.63
C ASP A 349 -32.89 12.05 7.03
N SER A 350 -33.00 10.75 7.34
CA SER A 350 -34.03 9.88 6.79
C SER A 350 -35.44 10.23 7.29
N ASP A 351 -35.52 10.90 8.44
CA ASP A 351 -36.78 11.18 9.12
C ASP A 351 -37.26 12.62 8.87
N SER A 352 -36.53 13.37 8.04
CA SER A 352 -36.85 14.76 7.68
C SER A 352 -37.87 14.86 6.55
N ASP A 353 -38.80 15.81 6.66
CA ASP A 353 -39.71 16.19 5.58
C ASP A 353 -38.98 16.63 4.29
N PHE A 354 -37.71 17.06 4.40
CA PHE A 354 -36.88 17.49 3.27
C PHE A 354 -36.09 16.36 2.62
N PHE A 355 -36.24 15.11 3.06
CA PHE A 355 -35.42 13.98 2.62
C PHE A 355 -35.41 13.79 1.09
N GLN A 356 -36.54 13.98 0.41
CA GLN A 356 -36.61 13.85 -1.05
C GLN A 356 -35.80 14.95 -1.77
N GLN A 357 -35.88 16.19 -1.28
CA GLN A 357 -35.12 17.32 -1.83
C GLN A 357 -33.62 17.13 -1.59
N GLN A 358 -33.24 16.69 -0.39
CA GLN A 358 -31.86 16.34 -0.05
C GLN A 358 -31.33 15.21 -0.95
N TYR A 359 -32.12 14.14 -1.13
CA TYR A 359 -31.78 13.02 -2.00
C TYR A 359 -31.54 13.47 -3.46
N GLN A 360 -32.41 14.33 -3.99
CA GLN A 360 -32.26 14.85 -5.35
C GLN A 360 -30.96 15.65 -5.49
N LYS A 361 -30.67 16.53 -4.53
CA LYS A 361 -29.45 17.34 -4.52
C LYS A 361 -28.18 16.49 -4.40
N ILE A 362 -28.18 15.48 -3.52
CA ILE A 362 -27.06 14.52 -3.40
C ILE A 362 -26.86 13.76 -4.71
N SER A 363 -27.95 13.32 -5.34
CA SER A 363 -27.90 12.60 -6.62
C SER A 363 -27.34 13.46 -7.75
N GLU A 364 -27.71 14.75 -7.80
CA GLU A 364 -27.16 15.71 -8.77
C GLU A 364 -25.65 15.92 -8.59
N TYR A 365 -25.17 16.06 -7.35
CA TYR A 365 -23.73 16.19 -7.11
C TYR A 365 -22.96 14.92 -7.45
N LEU A 366 -23.50 13.75 -7.13
CA LEU A 366 -22.88 12.48 -7.51
C LEU A 366 -22.85 12.29 -9.04
N LEU A 367 -23.90 12.71 -9.73
CA LEU A 367 -23.95 12.68 -11.19
C LEU A 367 -22.88 13.57 -11.81
N LYS A 368 -22.78 14.84 -11.36
CA LYS A 368 -21.73 15.77 -11.78
C LYS A 368 -20.35 15.19 -11.50
N TYR A 369 -20.16 14.59 -10.33
CA TYR A 369 -18.91 13.91 -9.99
C TYR A 369 -18.57 12.82 -11.02
N TYR A 370 -19.51 11.93 -11.37
CA TYR A 370 -19.23 10.87 -12.33
C TYR A 370 -18.94 11.42 -13.73
N ILE A 371 -19.64 12.45 -14.19
CA ILE A 371 -19.37 13.07 -15.50
C ILE A 371 -17.94 13.63 -15.53
N HIS A 372 -17.59 14.48 -14.57
CA HIS A 372 -16.25 15.09 -14.50
C HIS A 372 -15.17 14.03 -14.27
N PHE A 373 -15.41 13.02 -13.44
CA PHE A 373 -14.45 11.94 -13.22
C PHE A 373 -14.24 11.10 -14.49
N GLY A 374 -15.31 10.79 -15.23
CA GLY A 374 -15.23 10.13 -16.52
C GLY A 374 -14.41 10.96 -17.52
N ASN A 375 -14.61 12.28 -17.56
CA ASN A 375 -13.84 13.18 -18.42
C ASN A 375 -12.35 13.20 -18.05
N VAL A 376 -12.02 13.27 -16.75
CA VAL A 376 -10.64 13.13 -16.26
C VAL A 376 -10.03 11.79 -16.69
N LEU A 377 -10.79 10.69 -16.61
CA LEU A 377 -10.32 9.36 -17.05
C LEU A 377 -10.12 9.30 -18.56
N MET A 378 -10.97 9.97 -19.35
CA MET A 378 -10.79 10.13 -20.80
C MET A 378 -9.52 10.90 -21.15
N GLU A 379 -9.25 12.02 -20.48
CA GLU A 379 -8.01 12.81 -20.64
C GLU A 379 -6.75 11.99 -20.30
N ASN A 380 -6.88 11.10 -19.31
CA ASN A 380 -5.85 10.18 -18.86
C ASN A 380 -5.79 8.87 -19.66
N GLU A 381 -6.56 8.75 -20.73
CA GLU A 381 -6.59 7.57 -21.63
C GLU A 381 -6.98 6.26 -20.93
N SER A 382 -7.62 6.37 -19.76
CA SER A 382 -8.15 5.25 -19.00
C SER A 382 -9.59 4.95 -19.45
N TYR A 383 -9.76 4.66 -20.75
CA TYR A 383 -11.05 4.64 -21.42
C TYR A 383 -12.02 3.60 -20.86
N ALA A 384 -11.54 2.42 -20.48
CA ALA A 384 -12.36 1.37 -19.86
C ALA A 384 -12.87 1.80 -18.47
N SER A 385 -12.04 2.51 -17.70
CA SER A 385 -12.47 3.09 -16.42
C SER A 385 -13.48 4.22 -16.65
N ALA A 386 -13.27 5.07 -17.66
CA ALA A 386 -14.22 6.12 -18.02
C ALA A 386 -15.60 5.54 -18.41
N GLU A 387 -15.63 4.47 -19.22
CA GLU A 387 -16.86 3.73 -19.54
C GLU A 387 -17.60 3.27 -18.27
N SER A 388 -16.90 2.63 -17.33
CA SER A 388 -17.50 2.17 -16.07
C SER A 388 -18.09 3.33 -15.26
N ILE A 389 -17.44 4.49 -15.24
CA ILE A 389 -17.94 5.68 -14.55
C ILE A 389 -19.16 6.27 -15.26
N TYR A 390 -19.15 6.39 -16.60
CA TYR A 390 -20.32 6.87 -17.35
C TYR A 390 -21.52 5.91 -17.22
N GLN A 391 -21.30 4.61 -17.13
CA GLN A 391 -22.38 3.65 -16.82
C GLN A 391 -22.99 3.89 -15.44
N LYS A 392 -22.19 4.23 -14.42
CA LYS A 392 -22.72 4.63 -13.10
C LYS A 392 -23.51 5.94 -13.17
N ALA A 393 -23.10 6.87 -14.01
CA ALA A 393 -23.86 8.10 -14.27
C ALA A 393 -25.22 7.79 -14.92
N LEU A 394 -25.27 6.85 -15.88
CA LEU A 394 -26.53 6.37 -16.49
C LEU A 394 -27.44 5.64 -15.50
N GLN A 395 -26.90 4.96 -14.48
CA GLN A 395 -27.74 4.36 -13.43
C GLN A 395 -28.47 5.43 -12.59
N LEU A 396 -27.90 6.63 -12.45
CA LEU A 396 -28.55 7.77 -11.79
C LEU A 396 -29.51 8.50 -12.74
N GLN A 397 -29.13 8.67 -14.01
CA GLN A 397 -29.93 9.34 -15.03
C GLN A 397 -29.95 8.54 -16.35
N PRO A 398 -30.86 7.53 -16.48
CA PRO A 398 -30.89 6.64 -17.64
C PRO A 398 -31.27 7.30 -18.97
N SER A 399 -31.92 8.47 -18.92
CA SER A 399 -32.41 9.22 -20.07
C SER A 399 -31.54 10.43 -20.43
N SER A 400 -30.24 10.46 -20.08
CA SER A 400 -29.36 11.58 -20.47
C SER A 400 -28.67 11.29 -21.81
N PRO A 401 -29.00 12.03 -22.89
CA PRO A 401 -28.32 11.89 -24.17
C PRO A 401 -26.84 12.29 -24.09
N GLU A 402 -26.50 13.25 -23.23
CA GLU A 402 -25.13 13.74 -23.06
C GLU A 402 -24.20 12.62 -22.52
N ILE A 403 -24.67 11.85 -21.54
CA ILE A 403 -23.88 10.75 -20.97
C ILE A 403 -23.71 9.60 -21.97
N TYR A 404 -24.74 9.28 -22.77
CA TYR A 404 -24.60 8.30 -23.85
C TYR A 404 -23.59 8.75 -24.91
N CYS A 405 -23.50 10.04 -25.20
CA CYS A 405 -22.47 10.58 -26.10
C CYS A 405 -21.06 10.43 -25.52
N LEU A 406 -20.87 10.72 -24.23
CA LEU A 406 -19.59 10.53 -23.53
C LEU A 406 -19.18 9.04 -23.51
N LEU A 407 -20.13 8.15 -23.23
CA LEU A 407 -19.95 6.70 -23.31
C LEU A 407 -19.60 6.24 -24.73
N GLY A 408 -20.28 6.77 -25.75
CA GLY A 408 -19.96 6.51 -27.16
C GLY A 408 -18.51 6.90 -27.48
N LYS A 409 -18.08 8.09 -27.05
CA LYS A 409 -16.70 8.58 -27.26
C LYS A 409 -15.67 7.68 -26.58
N SER A 410 -15.93 7.19 -25.36
CA SER A 410 -15.02 6.28 -24.66
C SER A 410 -14.92 4.92 -25.37
N LEU A 411 -16.04 4.39 -25.88
CA LEU A 411 -16.09 3.13 -26.62
C LEU A 411 -15.35 3.23 -27.97
N VAL A 412 -15.43 4.37 -28.66
CA VAL A 412 -14.64 4.62 -29.88
C VAL A 412 -13.14 4.55 -29.58
N LYS A 413 -12.68 5.18 -28.50
CA LYS A 413 -11.27 5.14 -28.09
C LYS A 413 -10.78 3.73 -27.71
N GLN A 414 -11.69 2.87 -27.26
CA GLN A 414 -11.43 1.44 -27.03
C GLN A 414 -11.56 0.57 -28.28
N LYS A 415 -11.78 1.16 -29.47
CA LYS A 415 -12.02 0.46 -30.74
C LYS A 415 -13.27 -0.45 -30.72
N ARG A 416 -14.19 -0.24 -29.77
CA ARG A 416 -15.48 -0.96 -29.65
C ARG A 416 -16.59 -0.24 -30.44
N LEU A 417 -16.38 -0.14 -31.75
CA LEU A 417 -17.18 0.72 -32.64
C LEU A 417 -18.69 0.35 -32.69
N ASN A 418 -19.04 -0.94 -32.65
CA ASN A 418 -20.45 -1.36 -32.64
C ASN A 418 -21.18 -0.90 -31.36
N SER A 419 -20.53 -1.00 -30.20
CA SER A 419 -21.08 -0.52 -28.94
C SER A 419 -21.25 1.01 -28.97
N ALA A 420 -20.28 1.73 -29.55
CA ALA A 420 -20.37 3.19 -29.70
C ALA A 420 -21.56 3.61 -30.58
N ILE A 421 -21.79 2.91 -31.71
CA ILE A 421 -22.95 3.16 -32.59
C ILE A 421 -24.26 3.02 -31.81
N ILE A 422 -24.40 1.98 -30.98
CA ILE A 422 -25.59 1.77 -30.15
C ILE A 422 -25.77 2.95 -29.18
N SER A 423 -24.71 3.37 -28.47
CA SER A 423 -24.77 4.50 -27.55
C SER A 423 -25.22 5.80 -28.24
N TYR A 424 -24.65 6.13 -29.40
CA TYR A 424 -25.05 7.34 -30.16
C TYR A 424 -26.49 7.27 -30.66
N ARG A 425 -26.96 6.10 -31.12
CA ARG A 425 -28.36 5.92 -31.55
C ARG A 425 -29.35 6.10 -30.41
N VAL A 426 -29.03 5.59 -29.21
CA VAL A 426 -29.86 5.80 -28.01
C VAL A 426 -29.91 7.29 -27.66
N ALA A 427 -28.78 8.01 -27.69
CA ALA A 427 -28.74 9.44 -27.44
C ALA A 427 -29.63 10.24 -28.43
N ILE A 428 -29.55 9.93 -29.72
CA ILE A 428 -30.39 10.53 -30.76
C ILE A 428 -31.87 10.22 -30.50
N GLN A 429 -32.20 8.97 -30.19
CA GLN A 429 -33.60 8.57 -29.95
C GLN A 429 -34.21 9.33 -28.76
N ILE A 430 -33.45 9.52 -27.68
CA ILE A 430 -33.89 10.33 -26.53
C ILE A 430 -34.15 11.77 -26.95
N LEU A 431 -33.18 12.42 -27.62
CA LEU A 431 -33.33 13.82 -28.06
C LEU A 431 -34.51 14.02 -29.01
N LEU A 432 -34.73 13.08 -29.94
CA LEU A 432 -35.88 13.13 -30.84
C LEU A 432 -37.20 12.99 -30.09
N SER A 433 -37.26 12.12 -29.07
CA SER A 433 -38.45 11.98 -28.22
C SER A 433 -38.74 13.23 -27.36
N GLU A 434 -37.69 14.00 -27.04
CA GLU A 434 -37.77 15.27 -26.30
C GLU A 434 -37.94 16.50 -27.23
N ASN A 435 -38.05 16.30 -28.55
CA ASN A 435 -38.12 17.37 -29.56
C ASN A 435 -36.90 18.34 -29.57
N ARG A 436 -35.73 17.86 -29.11
CA ARG A 436 -34.45 18.60 -29.06
C ARG A 436 -33.60 18.32 -30.30
N ILE A 437 -34.16 18.62 -31.47
CA ILE A 437 -33.59 18.21 -32.77
C ILE A 437 -32.20 18.83 -33.02
N SER A 438 -32.01 20.11 -32.69
CA SER A 438 -30.75 20.84 -32.94
C SER A 438 -29.53 20.22 -32.25
N GLU A 439 -29.73 19.52 -31.14
CA GLU A 439 -28.66 18.88 -30.37
C GLU A 439 -28.23 17.54 -30.98
N THR A 440 -29.02 16.97 -31.90
CA THR A 440 -28.69 15.72 -32.59
C THR A 440 -27.59 15.89 -33.64
N ILE A 441 -27.37 17.11 -34.15
CA ILE A 441 -26.43 17.42 -35.24
C ILE A 441 -25.02 16.95 -34.91
N GLY A 442 -24.50 17.32 -33.72
CA GLY A 442 -23.16 16.92 -33.30
C GLY A 442 -23.01 15.40 -33.16
N ILE A 443 -24.09 14.72 -32.73
CA ILE A 443 -24.11 13.28 -32.52
C ILE A 443 -24.16 12.53 -33.87
N TYR A 444 -24.94 13.01 -34.84
CA TYR A 444 -24.93 12.47 -36.20
C TYR A 444 -23.55 12.60 -36.85
N PHE A 445 -22.84 13.71 -36.61
CA PHE A 445 -21.47 13.87 -37.12
C PHE A 445 -20.49 12.86 -36.50
N ASP A 446 -20.51 12.70 -35.17
CA ASP A 446 -19.69 11.70 -34.47
C ASP A 446 -20.05 10.28 -34.91
N LEU A 447 -21.34 9.96 -35.06
CA LEU A 447 -21.83 8.68 -35.57
C LEU A 447 -21.36 8.41 -37.01
N GLY A 448 -21.43 9.42 -37.88
CA GLY A 448 -20.95 9.34 -39.26
C GLY A 448 -19.48 8.95 -39.33
N LYS A 449 -18.62 9.60 -38.52
CA LYS A 449 -17.18 9.26 -38.42
C LYS A 449 -16.94 7.82 -37.97
N VAL A 450 -17.74 7.31 -37.04
CA VAL A 450 -17.61 5.92 -36.59
C VAL A 450 -18.04 4.94 -37.67
N LEU A 451 -19.09 5.25 -38.42
CA LEU A 451 -19.57 4.44 -39.55
C LEU A 451 -18.56 4.43 -40.71
N GLU A 452 -17.91 5.56 -40.98
CA GLU A 452 -16.81 5.69 -41.95
C GLU A 452 -15.63 4.77 -41.58
N LYS A 453 -15.22 4.76 -40.30
CA LYS A 453 -14.18 3.85 -39.79
C LYS A 453 -14.54 2.37 -39.95
N GLN A 454 -15.83 2.03 -40.02
CA GLN A 454 -16.33 0.68 -40.31
C GLN A 454 -16.57 0.43 -41.81
N GLN A 455 -16.24 1.37 -42.69
CA GLN A 455 -16.51 1.31 -44.14
C GLN A 455 -18.01 1.17 -44.47
N ARG A 456 -18.90 1.68 -43.59
CA ARG A 456 -20.36 1.69 -43.79
C ARG A 456 -20.81 2.99 -44.46
N TRP A 457 -20.34 3.19 -45.69
CA TRP A 457 -20.40 4.46 -46.42
C TRP A 457 -21.83 5.02 -46.56
N GLU A 458 -22.81 4.21 -46.95
CA GLU A 458 -24.20 4.66 -47.14
C GLU A 458 -24.81 5.23 -45.85
N GLN A 459 -24.56 4.59 -44.72
CA GLN A 459 -25.08 5.03 -43.42
C GLN A 459 -24.32 6.26 -42.90
N ALA A 460 -23.03 6.38 -43.20
CA ALA A 460 -22.26 7.58 -42.90
C ALA A 460 -22.77 8.78 -43.73
N ILE A 461 -23.05 8.57 -45.02
CA ILE A 461 -23.63 9.58 -45.92
C ILE A 461 -25.01 10.03 -45.40
N ASP A 462 -25.88 9.12 -44.96
CA ASP A 462 -27.17 9.49 -44.34
C ASP A 462 -26.98 10.39 -43.10
N CYS A 463 -26.01 10.05 -42.23
CA CYS A 463 -25.70 10.88 -41.06
C CYS A 463 -25.19 12.27 -41.46
N TYR A 464 -24.30 12.36 -42.44
CA TYR A 464 -23.80 13.66 -42.92
C TYR A 464 -24.87 14.47 -43.65
N ASN A 465 -25.75 13.83 -44.42
CA ASN A 465 -26.88 14.49 -45.04
C ASN A 465 -27.83 15.09 -43.99
N LYS A 466 -28.05 14.41 -42.85
CA LYS A 466 -28.82 14.96 -41.73
C LYS A 466 -28.14 16.18 -41.08
N VAL A 467 -26.81 16.14 -40.95
CA VAL A 467 -26.02 17.29 -40.49
C VAL A 467 -26.14 18.46 -41.48
N LEU A 468 -26.11 18.19 -42.80
CA LEU A 468 -26.18 19.18 -43.87
C LEU A 468 -27.60 19.73 -44.08
N SER A 469 -28.64 18.91 -43.93
CA SER A 469 -30.04 19.32 -44.11
C SER A 469 -30.53 20.29 -43.03
N GLU A 470 -29.92 20.26 -41.84
CA GLU A 470 -30.17 21.24 -40.77
C GLU A 470 -29.18 22.41 -40.78
N LYS A 471 -28.02 22.28 -41.47
CA LYS A 471 -27.00 23.33 -41.65
C LYS A 471 -27.24 24.27 -42.84
N ALA A 472 -28.46 24.36 -43.37
CA ALA A 472 -28.82 25.41 -44.33
C ALA A 472 -28.81 26.84 -43.72
N ILE A 473 -28.35 27.01 -42.47
CA ILE A 473 -27.98 28.27 -41.83
C ILE A 473 -26.71 28.06 -40.99
N LEU A 474 -25.54 27.97 -41.61
CA LEU A 474 -24.29 28.66 -41.19
C LEU A 474 -23.13 28.23 -42.11
N ASP A 475 -22.45 29.23 -42.64
CA ASP A 475 -21.45 29.11 -43.68
C ASP A 475 -20.24 28.24 -43.35
N SER A 476 -19.74 27.67 -44.44
CA SER A 476 -18.57 26.80 -44.56
C SER A 476 -17.27 27.48 -44.17
N GLN A 477 -16.42 26.79 -43.41
CA GLN A 477 -14.97 26.82 -43.66
C GLN A 477 -14.22 25.68 -42.97
N ILE A 478 -13.25 25.14 -43.73
CA ILE A 478 -12.09 24.32 -43.34
C ILE A 478 -12.30 22.78 -43.35
N PHE A 479 -11.85 22.16 -44.44
CA PHE A 479 -11.20 20.85 -44.43
C PHE A 479 -9.96 20.93 -45.33
N ASN A 480 -8.77 20.92 -44.74
CA ASN A 480 -7.53 20.56 -45.40
C ASN A 480 -7.06 19.24 -44.80
N ASN A 481 -7.22 18.16 -45.56
CA ASN A 481 -6.69 16.84 -45.23
C ASN A 481 -5.33 16.69 -45.91
N ASN A 482 -4.25 16.77 -45.14
CA ASN A 482 -2.97 16.16 -45.53
C ASN A 482 -2.85 14.83 -44.81
N LEU A 483 -3.17 13.74 -45.50
CA LEU A 483 -2.87 12.38 -45.10
C LEU A 483 -1.46 12.04 -45.60
N HIS A 484 -0.48 12.06 -44.70
CA HIS A 484 0.78 11.37 -44.94
C HIS A 484 0.69 9.95 -44.36
N PRO A 485 1.14 8.92 -45.09
CA PRO A 485 1.14 7.55 -44.58
C PRO A 485 2.14 7.39 -43.43
N TYR A 486 1.61 7.04 -42.26
CA TYR A 486 2.38 6.83 -41.02
C TYR A 486 3.32 5.62 -41.15
N GLN A 487 4.60 5.80 -40.82
CA GLN A 487 5.51 4.67 -40.61
C GLN A 487 5.29 4.11 -39.20
N LYS A 488 4.66 2.93 -39.11
CA LYS A 488 4.69 2.12 -37.89
C LYS A 488 6.12 1.60 -37.69
N LEU A 489 6.56 1.47 -36.42
CA LEU A 489 7.85 0.83 -36.11
C LEU A 489 7.90 -0.59 -36.70
N GLU A 490 9.07 -0.98 -37.20
CA GLU A 490 9.29 -2.28 -37.82
C GLU A 490 9.53 -3.39 -36.78
N GLY A 491 10.08 -3.02 -35.61
CA GLY A 491 10.35 -3.94 -34.51
C GLY A 491 11.07 -3.28 -33.35
N LEU A 492 11.79 -4.08 -32.55
CA LEU A 492 12.64 -3.58 -31.46
C LEU A 492 13.94 -4.38 -31.36
N TYR A 493 15.01 -3.72 -30.91
CA TYR A 493 16.22 -4.32 -30.40
C TYR A 493 16.15 -4.37 -28.87
N LEU A 494 16.39 -5.54 -28.28
CA LEU A 494 16.33 -5.72 -26.82
C LEU A 494 17.49 -5.02 -26.11
N SER A 495 18.67 -4.97 -26.73
CA SER A 495 19.80 -4.21 -26.23
C SER A 495 20.42 -3.35 -27.34
N THR A 496 20.82 -2.15 -26.96
CA THR A 496 21.65 -1.25 -27.76
C THR A 496 22.96 -1.94 -28.17
N LYS A 497 23.54 -2.78 -27.30
CA LYS A 497 24.77 -3.51 -27.63
C LYS A 497 24.54 -4.50 -28.78
N ASP A 498 23.45 -5.27 -28.72
CA ASP A 498 23.08 -6.21 -29.79
C ASP A 498 22.80 -5.47 -31.12
N TRP A 499 22.18 -4.29 -31.05
CA TRP A 499 21.97 -3.44 -32.23
C TRP A 499 23.30 -2.98 -32.85
N VAL A 500 24.24 -2.48 -32.05
CA VAL A 500 25.56 -2.06 -32.54
C VAL A 500 26.34 -3.23 -33.13
N GLU A 501 26.30 -4.41 -32.51
CA GLU A 501 26.94 -5.63 -33.02
C GLU A 501 26.33 -6.12 -34.36
N GLN A 502 25.04 -5.84 -34.62
CA GLN A 502 24.39 -6.18 -35.90
C GLN A 502 24.74 -5.21 -37.04
N LEU A 503 25.16 -3.98 -36.73
CA LEU A 503 25.65 -3.00 -37.72
C LEU A 503 27.07 -3.32 -38.23
N ASP A 504 27.76 -4.28 -37.62
CA ASP A 504 29.21 -4.50 -37.68
C ASP A 504 29.72 -5.18 -38.97
N ILE A 505 29.26 -4.73 -40.14
CA ILE A 505 29.96 -5.02 -41.42
C ILE A 505 31.10 -4.02 -41.65
N ASN A 506 31.12 -2.85 -40.99
CA ASN A 506 32.20 -1.87 -41.10
C ASN A 506 32.43 -1.06 -39.79
N ASN A 507 33.06 -1.68 -38.79
CA ASN A 507 34.00 -1.06 -37.83
C ASN A 507 33.60 0.29 -37.19
N ASP A 508 32.56 0.30 -36.34
CA ASP A 508 32.08 1.50 -35.63
C ASP A 508 31.90 1.28 -34.10
N LEU A 509 32.94 0.72 -33.45
CA LEU A 509 33.07 0.62 -31.97
C LEU A 509 32.98 1.97 -31.23
N LEU A 510 32.91 3.11 -31.95
CA LEU A 510 32.80 4.47 -31.41
C LEU A 510 31.36 4.84 -30.98
N ARG A 511 30.33 4.08 -31.38
CA ARG A 511 28.92 4.40 -31.13
C ARG A 511 28.36 3.85 -29.81
N TYR A 512 29.13 3.06 -29.08
CA TYR A 512 28.79 2.54 -27.76
C TYR A 512 29.97 2.72 -26.82
N ILE A 513 29.84 3.62 -25.86
CA ILE A 513 30.89 3.99 -24.91
C ILE A 513 30.50 3.47 -23.54
N GLU A 514 31.18 2.43 -23.07
CA GLU A 514 30.99 1.90 -21.73
C GLU A 514 31.58 2.85 -20.68
N VAL A 515 30.78 3.25 -19.69
CA VAL A 515 31.15 4.23 -18.66
C VAL A 515 31.45 3.50 -17.35
N LYS A 516 32.72 3.54 -16.93
CA LYS A 516 33.15 3.01 -15.63
C LYS A 516 32.88 4.03 -14.52
N LEU A 517 31.90 3.72 -13.69
CA LEU A 517 31.63 4.40 -12.44
C LEU A 517 32.31 3.61 -11.30
N GLU A 518 32.89 4.30 -10.31
CA GLU A 518 33.63 3.64 -9.23
C GLU A 518 32.78 2.55 -8.56
N LYS A 519 33.34 1.34 -8.45
CA LYS A 519 32.75 0.24 -7.69
C LYS A 519 32.94 0.49 -6.20
N SER A 520 31.92 0.19 -5.38
CA SER A 520 32.08 0.21 -3.93
C SER A 520 33.11 -0.84 -3.50
N THR A 521 33.95 -0.49 -2.53
CA THR A 521 35.09 -1.27 -1.99
C THR A 521 34.72 -2.55 -1.22
N THR A 522 33.56 -3.16 -1.48
CA THR A 522 33.05 -4.34 -0.75
C THR A 522 33.19 -5.68 -1.50
N GLU A 523 33.88 -5.73 -2.64
CA GLU A 523 34.00 -6.94 -3.50
C GLU A 523 35.15 -7.92 -3.13
N ASN A 524 35.76 -7.86 -1.95
CA ASN A 524 36.88 -8.77 -1.61
C ASN A 524 36.46 -10.12 -0.99
N ILE A 525 35.22 -10.60 -1.23
CA ILE A 525 34.77 -11.93 -0.81
C ILE A 525 33.90 -12.57 -1.90
N ALA A 526 34.51 -13.41 -2.75
CA ALA A 526 34.08 -14.77 -3.08
C ALA A 526 34.44 -15.20 -4.53
N GLU A 527 35.65 -15.72 -4.71
CA GLU A 527 35.84 -16.87 -5.61
C GLU A 527 35.28 -18.11 -4.90
N ILE A 528 34.00 -18.44 -5.10
CA ILE A 528 33.44 -19.73 -4.70
C ILE A 528 32.61 -20.30 -5.86
N THR A 529 33.27 -21.19 -6.60
CA THR A 529 32.77 -22.35 -7.38
C THR A 529 31.41 -22.23 -8.10
N LYS A 530 31.49 -22.23 -9.45
CA LYS A 530 30.39 -22.50 -10.39
C LYS A 530 29.66 -23.83 -10.08
N PRO A 531 28.31 -23.85 -10.01
CA PRO A 531 27.53 -25.05 -10.24
C PRO A 531 27.06 -25.13 -11.70
N SER A 532 27.16 -26.32 -12.29
CA SER A 532 26.65 -26.68 -13.62
C SER A 532 25.13 -26.75 -13.64
N ILE A 533 24.52 -26.15 -14.66
CA ILE A 533 23.07 -26.04 -14.88
C ILE A 533 22.51 -27.33 -15.51
N GLN A 534 21.47 -27.92 -14.93
CA GLN A 534 20.55 -28.84 -15.61
C GLN A 534 19.08 -28.49 -15.30
N GLU A 535 18.24 -28.82 -16.28
CA GLU A 535 16.89 -28.35 -16.61
C GLU A 535 15.82 -28.48 -15.50
N LEU A 536 14.98 -27.45 -15.35
CA LEU A 536 13.74 -27.48 -14.59
C LEU A 536 12.56 -27.65 -15.55
N SER A 537 11.87 -28.80 -15.48
CA SER A 537 10.67 -29.09 -16.25
C SER A 537 9.46 -28.32 -15.71
N SER A 538 8.69 -27.75 -16.63
CA SER A 538 7.41 -27.08 -16.43
C SER A 538 6.33 -28.02 -15.86
N LYS A 539 5.84 -27.73 -14.66
CA LYS A 539 4.47 -28.04 -14.21
C LYS A 539 4.14 -27.23 -12.95
N ASN A 540 3.57 -26.06 -13.18
CA ASN A 540 2.56 -25.43 -12.32
C ASN A 540 1.95 -24.27 -13.11
N GLN A 541 0.85 -24.53 -13.81
CA GLN A 541 -0.06 -23.48 -14.24
C GLN A 541 -0.78 -22.93 -12.99
N GLN A 542 -0.05 -22.20 -12.14
CA GLN A 542 -0.69 -21.17 -11.34
C GLN A 542 -1.05 -20.05 -12.31
N LYS A 543 -2.27 -19.51 -12.21
CA LYS A 543 -2.65 -18.28 -12.91
C LYS A 543 -1.62 -17.21 -12.54
N ASP A 544 -0.68 -16.94 -13.43
CA ASP A 544 0.33 -15.91 -13.24
C ASP A 544 -0.40 -14.58 -13.08
N VAL A 545 -0.39 -14.05 -11.86
CA VAL A 545 -0.75 -12.66 -11.63
C VAL A 545 0.36 -11.84 -12.29
N GLU A 546 0.09 -11.29 -13.48
CA GLU A 546 1.03 -10.43 -14.22
C GLU A 546 1.59 -9.34 -13.27
N CYS A 547 2.91 -9.32 -13.01
CA CYS A 547 3.54 -8.26 -12.20
C CYS A 547 3.41 -6.94 -12.96
N ARG A 548 2.68 -5.98 -12.38
CA ARG A 548 2.47 -4.63 -12.92
C ARG A 548 3.58 -3.64 -12.52
N GLY A 549 4.83 -4.10 -12.46
CA GLY A 549 5.99 -3.28 -12.05
C GLY A 549 5.77 -2.54 -10.73
N LEU A 550 6.07 -1.24 -10.71
CA LEU A 550 5.87 -0.33 -9.56
C LEU A 550 4.45 -0.30 -8.95
N ASN A 551 3.45 -0.82 -9.67
CA ASN A 551 2.06 -0.88 -9.20
C ASN A 551 1.64 -2.28 -8.72
N CYS A 552 2.54 -3.26 -8.73
CA CYS A 552 2.25 -4.59 -8.23
C CYS A 552 2.38 -4.64 -6.70
N SER A 553 1.27 -4.87 -5.99
CA SER A 553 1.27 -5.01 -4.53
C SER A 553 2.16 -6.17 -4.05
N LYS A 554 2.22 -7.28 -4.80
CA LYS A 554 3.09 -8.41 -4.50
C LYS A 554 4.58 -8.03 -4.65
N CYS A 555 4.96 -7.48 -5.80
CA CYS A 555 6.35 -7.08 -6.06
C CYS A 555 6.81 -5.99 -5.06
N LEU A 556 5.93 -5.04 -4.69
CA LEU A 556 6.19 -4.09 -3.61
C LEU A 556 6.35 -4.79 -2.26
N TRP A 557 5.41 -5.67 -1.88
CA TRP A 557 5.46 -6.39 -0.61
C TRP A 557 6.73 -7.22 -0.45
N GLU A 558 7.21 -7.85 -1.53
CA GLU A 558 8.49 -8.56 -1.54
C GLU A 558 9.67 -7.62 -1.24
N ILE A 559 9.71 -6.44 -1.85
CA ILE A 559 10.70 -5.40 -1.52
C ILE A 559 10.56 -4.95 -0.07
N TYR A 560 9.34 -4.78 0.44
CA TYR A 560 9.11 -4.44 1.86
C TYR A 560 9.73 -5.46 2.81
N GLN A 561 9.66 -6.76 2.47
CA GLN A 561 10.28 -7.81 3.28
C GLN A 561 11.80 -7.67 3.34
N TYR A 562 12.46 -7.09 2.32
CA TYR A 562 13.92 -6.92 2.32
C TYR A 562 14.42 -5.99 3.43
N PHE A 563 13.57 -5.08 3.90
CA PHE A 563 13.95 -4.10 4.91
C PHE A 563 13.57 -4.50 6.35
N GLU A 564 12.94 -5.66 6.55
CA GLU A 564 12.58 -6.25 7.85
C GLU A 564 12.01 -5.24 8.87
N PRO A 565 10.85 -4.61 8.61
CA PRO A 565 10.27 -3.61 9.51
C PRO A 565 9.97 -4.19 10.90
N LYS A 566 10.54 -3.56 11.92
CA LYS A 566 10.28 -3.87 13.33
C LYS A 566 9.07 -3.07 13.81
N TYR A 567 8.02 -3.80 14.19
CA TYR A 567 6.87 -3.20 14.86
C TYR A 567 7.26 -2.71 16.26
N LEU A 568 6.97 -1.44 16.57
CA LEU A 568 7.26 -0.84 17.87
C LEU A 568 5.99 -0.53 18.66
N ALA A 569 4.96 -0.03 17.98
CA ALA A 569 3.67 0.36 18.56
C ALA A 569 2.61 0.45 17.43
N PRO A 570 1.31 0.62 17.73
CA PRO A 570 0.27 0.70 16.71
C PRO A 570 0.61 1.75 15.64
N ALA A 571 0.70 1.32 14.39
CA ALA A 571 1.10 2.13 13.23
C ALA A 571 2.52 2.73 13.26
N VAL A 572 3.37 2.35 14.22
CA VAL A 572 4.74 2.84 14.43
C VAL A 572 5.74 1.71 14.17
N TYR A 573 6.69 1.98 13.29
CA TYR A 573 7.68 0.99 12.85
C TYR A 573 9.08 1.61 12.81
N SER A 574 10.10 0.80 13.08
CA SER A 574 11.50 1.13 12.78
C SER A 574 12.11 0.15 11.79
N LEU A 575 13.15 0.61 11.12
CA LEU A 575 13.96 -0.19 10.22
C LEU A 575 15.38 -0.24 10.80
N ASN A 576 15.61 -1.14 11.77
CA ASN A 576 16.91 -1.32 12.40
C ASN A 576 17.68 -2.43 11.69
N GLY A 577 18.71 -2.07 10.93
CA GLY A 577 19.66 -3.06 10.44
C GLY A 577 20.76 -2.49 9.56
N ARG A 578 21.96 -2.33 10.11
CA ARG A 578 23.20 -2.62 9.37
C ARG A 578 23.34 -4.15 9.20
N SER A 579 22.28 -4.84 8.74
CA SER A 579 22.44 -6.22 8.30
C SER A 579 23.33 -6.18 7.06
N GLY A 580 24.36 -7.02 7.02
CA GLY A 580 25.43 -6.99 6.02
C GLY A 580 24.90 -6.99 4.59
N PHE A 581 24.70 -5.79 4.07
CA PHE A 581 24.29 -5.54 2.70
C PHE A 581 25.52 -5.77 1.81
N SER A 582 25.55 -6.88 1.08
CA SER A 582 26.25 -6.87 -0.20
C SER A 582 25.31 -6.21 -1.21
N PRO A 583 25.73 -5.18 -1.95
CA PRO A 583 24.96 -4.60 -3.05
C PRO A 583 24.68 -5.59 -4.19
N ASP A 584 25.20 -6.81 -4.11
CA ASP A 584 24.96 -7.84 -5.10
C ASP A 584 23.49 -8.25 -5.13
N THR A 585 22.90 -8.04 -6.31
CA THR A 585 21.59 -8.54 -6.77
C THR A 585 21.45 -10.07 -6.72
N ASP A 586 22.46 -10.77 -6.20
CA ASP A 586 22.68 -12.21 -6.29
C ASP A 586 22.12 -12.99 -5.08
N PHE A 587 21.55 -12.33 -4.07
CA PHE A 587 20.92 -13.03 -2.94
C PHE A 587 19.53 -13.61 -3.30
N LEU A 588 18.81 -12.98 -4.23
CA LEU A 588 17.52 -13.47 -4.73
C LEU A 588 17.64 -14.70 -5.63
N SER A 589 18.77 -14.86 -6.32
CA SER A 589 19.07 -16.08 -7.07
C SER A 589 19.38 -17.26 -6.14
N LYS A 590 19.97 -17.00 -4.95
CA LYS A 590 20.39 -18.03 -3.98
C LYS A 590 19.28 -18.51 -3.04
N SER A 591 18.29 -17.67 -2.69
CA SER A 591 17.24 -18.06 -1.72
C SER A 591 16.17 -19.00 -2.32
N LEU A 592 15.97 -18.96 -3.64
CA LEU A 592 15.06 -19.86 -4.37
C LEU A 592 15.64 -21.27 -4.61
N GLY A 593 16.95 -21.47 -4.38
CA GLY A 593 17.64 -22.75 -4.64
C GLY A 593 17.62 -23.79 -3.48
N LYS A 594 17.15 -23.43 -2.28
CA LYS A 594 17.24 -24.31 -1.09
C LYS A 594 15.98 -25.17 -0.85
N LYS A 595 15.51 -25.90 -1.87
CA LYS A 595 14.62 -27.07 -1.69
C LYS A 595 14.85 -28.10 -2.80
N SER A 596 15.89 -28.92 -2.69
CA SER A 596 15.91 -30.23 -3.36
C SER A 596 16.93 -31.17 -2.73
N SER A 597 16.45 -32.02 -1.83
CA SER A 597 17.12 -33.27 -1.46
C SER A 597 16.11 -34.40 -1.61
N PHE A 598 15.79 -34.78 -2.84
CA PHE A 598 15.28 -36.11 -3.17
C PHE A 598 15.26 -36.27 -4.69
N LEU A 599 15.74 -37.43 -5.17
CA LEU A 599 15.58 -38.01 -6.51
C LEU A 599 16.67 -37.71 -7.56
N SER A 600 17.73 -38.52 -7.46
CA SER A 600 18.55 -39.01 -8.57
C SER A 600 17.81 -40.13 -9.33
N GLN A 601 17.72 -40.04 -10.67
CA GLN A 601 17.88 -41.16 -11.64
C GLN A 601 17.35 -40.79 -13.04
N LEU A 602 18.26 -40.81 -14.04
CA LEU A 602 18.11 -41.32 -15.43
C LEU A 602 18.71 -40.43 -16.54
N LYS A 603 19.15 -41.12 -17.61
CA LYS A 603 20.21 -40.80 -18.58
C LYS A 603 19.73 -40.05 -19.84
N LYS A 604 20.69 -39.35 -20.48
CA LYS A 604 20.63 -38.62 -21.77
C LYS A 604 20.42 -39.51 -23.01
N GLY A 605 19.80 -38.94 -24.05
CA GLY A 605 19.88 -39.36 -25.46
C GLY A 605 19.15 -38.43 -26.43
N ASP A 606 19.93 -37.68 -27.22
CA ASP A 606 19.79 -37.18 -28.61
C ASP A 606 18.65 -36.24 -29.11
N ILE A 607 19.10 -35.19 -29.83
CA ILE A 607 18.42 -34.10 -30.60
C ILE A 607 18.47 -34.54 -32.10
N PRO A 608 17.52 -34.25 -33.06
CA PRO A 608 17.04 -32.91 -33.45
C PRO A 608 15.65 -32.75 -34.16
N SER A 609 15.03 -31.57 -34.00
CA SER A 609 14.37 -30.74 -35.04
C SER A 609 13.23 -29.89 -34.45
N LEU A 610 13.33 -28.55 -34.52
CA LEU A 610 12.27 -27.63 -34.12
C LEU A 610 11.74 -26.88 -35.34
N THR A 611 10.58 -27.30 -35.80
CA THR A 611 9.55 -26.44 -36.41
C THR A 611 8.42 -26.33 -35.40
N GLU A 612 8.00 -25.09 -35.15
CA GLU A 612 6.82 -24.64 -34.41
C GLU A 612 6.65 -25.04 -32.92
N ASP A 613 6.18 -24.02 -32.19
CA ASP A 613 5.63 -24.02 -30.83
C ASP A 613 6.54 -24.26 -29.60
N SER A 614 6.41 -23.30 -28.68
CA SER A 614 6.75 -23.36 -27.24
C SER A 614 8.21 -23.29 -26.79
N LYS A 615 8.91 -22.16 -27.05
CA LYS A 615 10.09 -21.77 -26.25
C LYS A 615 10.16 -20.26 -26.02
N ASN A 616 9.40 -19.75 -25.06
CA ASN A 616 9.48 -18.33 -24.65
C ASN A 616 9.32 -18.10 -23.13
N SER A 617 9.83 -19.00 -22.30
CA SER A 617 9.86 -18.80 -20.84
C SER A 617 11.26 -18.85 -20.20
N LEU A 618 12.25 -19.52 -20.82
CA LEU A 618 13.62 -19.58 -20.29
C LEU A 618 14.55 -18.44 -20.75
N SER A 619 14.29 -17.82 -21.91
CA SER A 619 15.06 -16.65 -22.38
C SER A 619 14.87 -15.44 -21.46
N ASN A 620 13.63 -15.22 -21.00
CA ASN A 620 13.27 -14.10 -20.13
C ASN A 620 13.94 -14.18 -18.74
N PHE A 621 14.08 -15.38 -18.16
CA PHE A 621 14.68 -15.54 -16.83
C PHE A 621 16.17 -15.18 -16.81
N SER A 622 16.91 -15.47 -17.89
CA SER A 622 18.35 -15.17 -18.01
C SER A 622 18.65 -13.72 -18.41
N HIS A 623 17.69 -13.04 -19.04
CA HIS A 623 17.86 -11.71 -19.61
C HIS A 623 17.75 -10.60 -18.56
N PHE A 624 16.82 -10.71 -17.60
CA PHE A 624 16.61 -9.65 -16.61
C PHE A 624 17.62 -9.65 -15.45
N LEU A 625 18.17 -10.82 -15.09
CA LEU A 625 19.36 -10.90 -14.23
C LEU A 625 20.58 -10.20 -14.88
N LYS A 626 20.64 -10.14 -16.22
CA LYS A 626 21.67 -9.41 -16.96
C LYS A 626 21.43 -7.90 -17.02
N ILE A 627 20.19 -7.41 -17.00
CA ILE A 627 19.90 -5.95 -17.03
C ILE A 627 20.31 -5.25 -15.73
N SER A 628 20.27 -5.92 -14.58
CA SER A 628 20.88 -5.36 -13.35
C SER A 628 22.41 -5.42 -13.34
N GLN A 629 23.02 -6.06 -14.35
CA GLN A 629 24.46 -6.18 -14.56
C GLN A 629 24.93 -5.51 -15.86
N THR A 630 24.04 -4.84 -16.62
CA THR A 630 24.46 -4.11 -17.81
C THR A 630 25.30 -2.91 -17.36
N PRO A 631 26.49 -2.73 -17.94
CA PRO A 631 27.33 -1.61 -17.58
C PRO A 631 26.61 -0.30 -17.95
N ASN A 632 26.89 0.78 -17.21
CA ASN A 632 26.41 2.09 -17.64
C ASN A 632 27.11 2.46 -18.95
N PHE A 633 26.41 3.09 -19.89
CA PHE A 633 26.97 3.40 -21.19
C PHE A 633 26.39 4.70 -21.76
N VAL A 634 27.05 5.22 -22.79
CA VAL A 634 26.51 6.26 -23.68
C VAL A 634 26.53 5.70 -25.09
N THR A 635 25.39 5.77 -25.79
CA THR A 635 25.32 5.39 -27.20
C THR A 635 25.06 6.59 -28.10
N ILE A 636 25.56 6.53 -29.32
CA ILE A 636 25.33 7.53 -30.36
C ILE A 636 24.53 6.87 -31.48
N VAL A 637 23.34 7.39 -31.75
CA VAL A 637 22.42 6.91 -32.79
C VAL A 637 22.40 7.95 -33.92
N PRO A 638 23.13 7.75 -35.02
CA PRO A 638 23.08 8.64 -36.18
C PRO A 638 21.66 8.69 -36.72
N GLU A 639 21.16 9.86 -37.13
CA GLU A 639 19.77 10.06 -37.58
C GLU A 639 18.71 9.48 -36.62
N GLY A 640 19.07 9.37 -35.33
CA GLY A 640 18.24 8.78 -34.29
C GLY A 640 17.06 9.67 -33.94
N ARG A 641 15.96 9.04 -33.51
CA ARG A 641 14.74 9.74 -33.11
C ARG A 641 14.41 9.52 -31.65
N ALA A 642 13.98 10.57 -30.96
CA ALA A 642 13.50 10.50 -29.58
C ALA A 642 12.04 10.95 -29.53
N TRP A 643 11.16 10.08 -29.04
CA TRP A 643 9.81 10.44 -28.65
C TRP A 643 9.71 10.45 -27.12
N VAL A 644 9.38 11.60 -26.56
CA VAL A 644 9.15 11.77 -25.13
C VAL A 644 7.71 12.21 -24.96
N MET A 645 6.91 11.42 -24.26
CA MET A 645 5.50 11.76 -24.08
C MET A 645 5.39 13.07 -23.27
N PRO A 646 4.83 14.15 -23.87
CA PRO A 646 4.81 15.45 -23.23
C PRO A 646 3.86 15.46 -22.05
N LYS A 647 4.18 16.27 -21.04
CA LYS A 647 3.26 16.56 -19.94
C LYS A 647 2.06 17.33 -20.48
N LYS A 648 0.86 16.73 -20.40
CA LYS A 648 -0.38 17.42 -20.79
C LYS A 648 -1.01 18.21 -19.65
N ASN A 649 -0.93 17.68 -18.43
CA ASN A 649 -1.43 18.33 -17.22
C ASN A 649 -0.61 17.84 -16.01
N TYR A 650 -0.96 18.28 -14.80
CA TYR A 650 -0.14 17.99 -13.62
C TYR A 650 -0.18 16.53 -13.12
N TRP A 651 -1.14 15.73 -13.58
CA TRP A 651 -1.23 14.28 -13.30
C TRP A 651 -0.72 13.43 -14.45
N ARG A 652 -0.80 13.96 -15.67
CA ARG A 652 -0.28 13.32 -16.87
C ARG A 652 1.17 13.73 -17.08
N LEU A 653 2.02 13.21 -16.19
CA LEU A 653 3.48 13.29 -16.28
C LEU A 653 3.99 12.50 -17.50
N CYS A 654 5.26 12.67 -17.85
CA CYS A 654 5.91 11.85 -18.87
C CYS A 654 5.91 10.38 -18.42
N TYR A 655 5.11 9.55 -19.10
CA TYR A 655 4.93 8.13 -18.80
C TYR A 655 5.54 7.17 -19.83
N ALA A 656 6.07 7.68 -20.93
CA ALA A 656 6.74 6.87 -21.95
C ALA A 656 7.82 7.69 -22.67
N ILE A 657 8.94 7.04 -22.95
CA ILE A 657 10.10 7.55 -23.70
C ILE A 657 10.54 6.44 -24.65
N ALA A 658 10.56 6.73 -25.94
CA ALA A 658 11.02 5.81 -26.98
C ALA A 658 12.23 6.40 -27.71
N ILE A 659 13.28 5.61 -27.80
CA ILE A 659 14.47 5.90 -28.59
C ILE A 659 14.44 4.98 -29.80
N MET A 660 14.51 5.57 -30.99
CA MET A 660 14.30 4.86 -32.24
C MET A 660 15.52 5.04 -33.15
N THR A 661 15.90 3.95 -33.79
CA THR A 661 16.98 3.89 -34.77
C THR A 661 16.51 4.40 -36.15
N PRO A 662 17.44 4.70 -37.09
CA PRO A 662 17.09 5.15 -38.45
C PRO A 662 16.31 4.13 -39.27
N ASP A 663 16.58 2.84 -39.05
CA ASP A 663 15.85 1.71 -39.62
C ASP A 663 14.49 1.48 -38.95
N ASN A 664 14.03 2.40 -38.10
CA ASN A 664 12.67 2.43 -37.54
C ASN A 664 12.39 1.29 -36.55
N TYR A 665 13.41 0.91 -35.76
CA TYR A 665 13.30 -0.01 -34.61
C TYR A 665 13.40 0.75 -33.28
N LEU A 666 12.79 0.20 -32.23
CA LEU A 666 12.91 0.72 -30.86
C LEU A 666 14.16 0.14 -30.17
N LEU A 667 14.96 0.96 -29.49
CA LEU A 667 16.02 0.51 -28.58
C LEU A 667 15.45 0.32 -27.16
N ALA A 668 15.23 -0.93 -26.73
CA ALA A 668 14.48 -1.22 -25.52
C ALA A 668 15.19 -0.83 -24.20
N ASP A 669 16.51 -1.02 -24.09
CA ASP A 669 17.28 -0.75 -22.86
C ASP A 669 17.44 0.75 -22.54
N VAL A 670 17.24 1.61 -23.54
CA VAL A 670 17.20 3.08 -23.40
C VAL A 670 15.82 3.69 -23.62
N SER A 671 14.78 2.87 -23.80
CA SER A 671 13.38 3.27 -23.82
C SER A 671 12.69 2.86 -22.52
N ARG A 672 11.71 3.65 -22.04
CA ARG A 672 11.01 3.38 -20.77
C ARG A 672 9.57 3.79 -20.80
N GLU A 673 8.72 3.03 -20.12
CA GLU A 673 7.34 3.40 -19.85
C GLU A 673 6.86 3.00 -18.44
N TYR A 674 5.73 3.57 -18.01
CA TYR A 674 5.03 3.11 -16.82
C TYR A 674 4.01 1.99 -17.12
N PRO A 675 3.89 1.00 -16.21
CA PRO A 675 4.69 0.84 -14.99
C PRO A 675 6.07 0.25 -15.29
N SER A 676 7.12 0.93 -14.81
CA SER A 676 8.49 0.44 -14.93
C SER A 676 8.72 -0.79 -14.03
N PRO A 677 9.54 -1.77 -14.44
CA PRO A 677 9.83 -2.94 -13.62
C PRO A 677 10.55 -2.57 -12.31
N LEU A 678 10.31 -3.38 -11.29
CA LEU A 678 11.03 -3.36 -10.02
C LEU A 678 12.25 -4.30 -10.06
N PRO A 679 13.25 -4.13 -9.18
CA PRO A 679 14.33 -5.10 -9.02
C PRO A 679 13.78 -6.53 -8.85
N GLY A 680 14.27 -7.46 -9.67
CA GLY A 680 13.82 -8.87 -9.65
C GLY A 680 12.52 -9.16 -10.42
N CYS A 681 11.90 -8.18 -11.07
CA CYS A 681 10.72 -8.39 -11.92
C CYS A 681 11.10 -9.13 -13.22
N THR A 682 10.52 -10.30 -13.46
CA THR A 682 10.77 -11.11 -14.67
C THR A 682 9.70 -10.99 -15.77
N ASN A 683 8.63 -10.24 -15.51
CA ASN A 683 7.42 -10.21 -16.35
C ASN A 683 7.28 -8.92 -17.17
N HIS A 684 8.36 -8.16 -17.37
CA HIS A 684 8.33 -6.96 -18.22
C HIS A 684 8.57 -7.33 -19.68
N ASP A 685 7.75 -6.81 -20.58
CA ASP A 685 7.80 -7.07 -22.02
C ASP A 685 7.95 -5.75 -22.78
N PRO A 686 9.16 -5.40 -23.27
CA PRO A 686 9.39 -4.19 -24.06
C PRO A 686 8.58 -4.12 -25.37
N GLY A 687 8.09 -5.26 -25.87
CA GLY A 687 7.22 -5.32 -27.06
C GLY A 687 5.83 -4.72 -26.82
N LYS A 688 5.45 -4.49 -25.56
CA LYS A 688 4.20 -3.82 -25.18
C LYS A 688 4.35 -2.31 -24.98
N HIS A 689 5.49 -1.74 -25.37
CA HIS A 689 5.72 -0.31 -25.23
C HIS A 689 4.64 0.52 -25.95
N ARG A 690 4.08 1.52 -25.27
CA ARG A 690 2.94 2.35 -25.73
C ARG A 690 3.16 2.98 -27.11
N ILE A 691 4.41 3.17 -27.52
CA ILE A 691 4.75 3.67 -28.85
C ILE A 691 4.10 2.83 -29.97
N PHE A 692 3.96 1.51 -29.78
CA PHE A 692 3.34 0.60 -30.74
C PHE A 692 1.81 0.74 -30.80
N ASP A 693 1.20 1.32 -29.75
CA ASP A 693 -0.25 1.53 -29.66
C ASP A 693 -0.71 2.85 -30.28
N LEU A 694 0.21 3.79 -30.55
CA LEU A 694 -0.13 5.11 -31.08
C LEU A 694 -0.64 5.00 -32.51
N GLU A 695 -1.82 5.58 -32.75
CA GLU A 695 -2.35 5.73 -34.11
C GLU A 695 -1.57 6.78 -34.91
N GLU A 696 -1.05 7.80 -34.22
CA GLU A 696 -0.31 8.92 -34.80
C GLU A 696 0.74 9.43 -33.82
N LEU A 697 1.97 9.63 -34.30
CA LEU A 697 3.02 10.36 -33.59
C LEU A 697 2.86 11.87 -33.81
N PRO A 698 3.32 12.71 -32.87
CA PRO A 698 3.43 14.15 -33.11
C PRO A 698 4.20 14.44 -34.40
N SER A 699 4.10 15.66 -34.93
CA SER A 699 4.94 16.07 -36.06
C SER A 699 6.42 15.92 -35.70
N LEU A 700 7.16 15.21 -36.55
CA LEU A 700 8.60 15.02 -36.37
C LEU A 700 9.34 16.32 -36.61
N GLU A 701 10.10 16.78 -35.63
CA GLU A 701 10.96 17.96 -35.73
C GLU A 701 12.42 17.55 -35.96
N LYS A 702 13.06 18.11 -36.99
CA LYS A 702 14.49 17.85 -37.25
C LYS A 702 15.34 18.91 -36.57
N ILE A 703 16.25 18.45 -35.71
CA ILE A 703 17.19 19.28 -34.97
C ILE A 703 18.59 19.03 -35.56
N HIS A 704 19.27 20.10 -35.94
CA HIS A 704 20.63 20.03 -36.46
C HIS A 704 21.65 19.81 -35.31
N GLY A 705 22.69 19.00 -35.55
CA GLY A 705 23.76 18.73 -34.59
C GLY A 705 23.50 17.57 -33.62
N LYS A 706 24.35 17.47 -32.59
CA LYS A 706 24.30 16.41 -31.57
C LYS A 706 23.29 16.75 -30.48
N VAL A 707 22.33 15.86 -30.24
CA VAL A 707 21.30 16.04 -29.22
C VAL A 707 21.41 14.97 -28.14
N ALA A 708 21.70 15.37 -26.90
CA ALA A 708 21.75 14.47 -25.76
C ALA A 708 20.36 14.25 -25.12
N VAL A 709 19.91 13.00 -25.03
CA VAL A 709 18.60 12.65 -24.47
C VAL A 709 18.68 12.33 -22.98
N LEU A 710 18.38 13.35 -22.17
CA LEU A 710 18.42 13.29 -20.70
C LEU A 710 17.03 13.11 -20.06
N SER A 711 15.95 13.29 -20.84
CA SER A 711 14.58 13.10 -20.36
C SER A 711 14.38 11.75 -19.67
N VAL A 712 13.65 11.77 -18.56
CA VAL A 712 13.28 10.58 -17.78
C VAL A 712 11.78 10.55 -17.53
N LEU A 713 11.29 9.38 -17.15
CA LEU A 713 9.91 9.23 -16.69
C LEU A 713 9.65 10.15 -15.49
N SER A 714 8.56 10.91 -15.53
CA SER A 714 8.21 11.87 -14.48
C SER A 714 9.30 12.89 -14.13
N GLY A 715 10.22 13.21 -15.05
CA GLY A 715 11.36 14.12 -14.79
C GLY A 715 10.98 15.53 -14.31
N ASN A 716 9.72 15.94 -14.45
CA ASN A 716 9.21 17.18 -13.88
C ASN A 716 9.05 17.15 -12.34
N VAL A 717 9.17 15.99 -11.72
CA VAL A 717 9.05 15.77 -10.28
C VAL A 717 10.44 15.79 -9.65
N TYR A 718 10.63 16.61 -8.61
CA TYR A 718 11.91 16.79 -7.91
C TYR A 718 12.62 15.47 -7.55
N PHE A 719 11.86 14.45 -7.10
CA PHE A 719 12.41 13.12 -6.80
C PHE A 719 13.10 12.49 -8.03
N HIS A 720 12.36 12.31 -9.14
CA HIS A 720 12.88 11.70 -10.37
C HIS A 720 13.97 12.56 -11.03
N TRP A 721 13.90 13.88 -10.89
CA TRP A 721 14.97 14.76 -11.32
C TRP A 721 16.28 14.42 -10.59
N MET A 722 16.25 14.37 -9.25
CA MET A 722 17.43 14.11 -8.44
C MET A 722 17.98 12.68 -8.58
N VAL A 723 17.11 11.67 -8.65
CA VAL A 723 17.54 10.25 -8.56
C VAL A 723 17.64 9.53 -9.90
N ASP A 724 17.01 10.04 -10.96
CA ASP A 724 17.03 9.44 -12.30
C ASP A 724 17.74 10.35 -13.32
N LEU A 725 17.36 11.64 -13.41
CA LEU A 725 17.89 12.55 -14.43
C LEU A 725 19.32 13.02 -14.13
N LEU A 726 19.62 13.50 -12.92
CA LEU A 726 20.97 13.97 -12.60
C LEU A 726 22.04 12.86 -12.71
N PRO A 727 21.81 11.62 -12.24
CA PRO A 727 22.75 10.52 -12.47
C PRO A 727 22.94 10.20 -13.97
N ARG A 728 21.91 10.40 -14.80
CA ARG A 728 22.00 10.25 -16.26
C ARG A 728 22.90 11.32 -16.90
N ILE A 729 22.92 12.54 -16.36
CA ILE A 729 23.91 13.57 -16.74
C ILE A 729 25.33 13.14 -16.37
N GLU A 730 25.53 12.54 -15.19
CA GLU A 730 26.86 12.07 -14.79
C GLU A 730 27.38 10.95 -15.70
N ILE A 731 26.51 10.03 -16.12
CA ILE A 731 26.86 9.01 -17.13
C ILE A 731 27.30 9.68 -18.43
N LEU A 732 26.57 10.71 -18.89
CA LEU A 732 26.92 11.47 -20.09
C LEU A 732 28.29 12.17 -19.94
N ARG A 733 28.52 12.89 -18.84
CA ARG A 733 29.77 13.65 -18.57
C ARG A 733 31.02 12.79 -18.55
N ARG A 734 30.89 11.53 -18.16
CA ARG A 734 32.01 10.56 -18.17
C ARG A 734 32.19 9.84 -19.49
N GLY A 735 31.15 9.79 -20.32
CA GLY A 735 31.21 9.16 -21.64
C GLY A 735 31.67 10.11 -22.75
N ILE A 736 31.19 11.37 -22.74
CA ILE A 736 31.40 12.34 -23.83
C ILE A 736 31.64 13.74 -23.25
N ASN A 737 32.46 14.55 -23.93
CA ASN A 737 32.65 15.97 -23.58
C ASN A 737 31.37 16.78 -23.86
N LEU A 738 30.85 17.47 -22.84
CA LEU A 738 29.62 18.26 -22.96
C LEU A 738 29.71 19.40 -23.98
N GLU A 739 30.92 19.90 -24.29
CA GLU A 739 31.11 20.95 -25.31
C GLU A 739 30.78 20.47 -26.72
N GLU A 740 30.85 19.15 -26.98
CA GLU A 740 30.49 18.54 -28.26
C GLU A 740 28.97 18.40 -28.45
N ILE A 741 28.17 18.65 -27.40
CA ILE A 741 26.72 18.55 -27.46
C ILE A 741 26.14 19.91 -27.84
N ASP A 742 25.34 19.93 -28.91
CA ASP A 742 24.66 21.13 -29.39
C ASP A 742 23.38 21.39 -28.57
N TRP A 743 22.63 20.33 -28.26
CA TRP A 743 21.37 20.42 -27.53
C TRP A 743 21.17 19.34 -26.47
N PHE A 744 20.51 19.69 -25.37
CA PHE A 744 20.13 18.77 -24.29
C PHE A 744 18.61 18.66 -24.21
N LEU A 745 18.07 17.50 -24.55
CA LEU A 745 16.64 17.20 -24.42
C LEU A 745 16.32 16.78 -22.99
N VAL A 746 15.61 17.63 -22.25
CA VAL A 746 15.13 17.40 -20.87
C VAL A 746 13.61 17.55 -20.83
N ASN A 747 12.93 16.97 -19.84
CA ASN A 747 11.47 17.04 -19.74
C ASN A 747 10.96 18.49 -19.74
N ASN A 748 11.48 19.28 -18.80
CA ASN A 748 11.21 20.69 -18.59
C ASN A 748 12.30 21.29 -17.68
N TYR A 749 12.44 22.61 -17.63
CA TYR A 749 13.43 23.33 -16.81
C TYR A 749 12.89 24.64 -16.19
N GLN A 750 11.56 24.79 -16.06
CA GLN A 750 10.97 26.02 -15.53
C GLN A 750 11.06 26.15 -13.99
N GLN A 751 11.35 25.06 -13.26
CA GLN A 751 11.42 25.11 -11.80
C GLN A 751 12.82 25.56 -11.34
N PRO A 752 12.95 26.35 -10.25
CA PRO A 752 14.24 26.87 -9.79
C PRO A 752 15.31 25.79 -9.58
N PHE A 753 14.94 24.67 -8.94
CA PHE A 753 15.89 23.57 -8.71
C PHE A 753 16.44 22.95 -10.01
N GLN A 754 15.66 22.97 -11.10
CA GLN A 754 16.09 22.44 -12.40
C GLN A 754 17.17 23.34 -12.99
N GLN A 755 16.93 24.65 -12.98
CA GLN A 755 17.88 25.67 -13.45
C GLN A 755 19.17 25.65 -12.61
N GLU A 756 19.03 25.64 -11.29
CA GLU A 756 20.16 25.60 -10.35
C GLU A 756 21.03 24.35 -10.56
N THR A 757 20.42 23.16 -10.67
CA THR A 757 21.18 21.91 -10.87
C THR A 757 21.86 21.82 -12.23
N LEU A 758 21.19 22.21 -13.33
CA LEU A 758 21.78 22.20 -14.67
C LEU A 758 22.95 23.19 -14.77
N LYS A 759 22.79 24.39 -14.20
CA LYS A 759 23.85 25.39 -14.14
C LYS A 759 25.08 24.89 -13.39
N ILE A 760 24.90 24.21 -12.25
CA ILE A 760 26.00 23.61 -11.47
C ILE A 760 26.72 22.51 -12.27
N LEU A 761 25.99 21.74 -13.07
CA LEU A 761 26.53 20.67 -13.90
C LEU A 761 27.12 21.15 -15.24
N GLY A 762 27.08 22.45 -15.51
CA GLY A 762 27.66 23.05 -16.71
C GLY A 762 26.82 22.88 -17.98
N ILE A 763 25.50 22.68 -17.86
CA ILE A 763 24.58 22.61 -19.00
C ILE A 763 24.02 24.03 -19.27
N PRO A 764 24.33 24.66 -20.41
CA PRO A 764 23.86 26.01 -20.73
C PRO A 764 22.35 26.05 -20.99
N GLU A 765 21.66 27.07 -20.46
CA GLU A 765 20.20 27.20 -20.60
C GLU A 765 19.75 27.39 -22.05
N ASP A 766 20.57 28.06 -22.87
CA ASP A 766 20.35 28.31 -24.30
C ASP A 766 20.49 27.05 -25.17
N LYS A 767 21.09 25.99 -24.63
CA LYS A 767 21.21 24.67 -25.29
C LYS A 767 20.13 23.67 -24.85
N ILE A 768 19.11 24.09 -24.11
CA ILE A 768 18.07 23.17 -23.59
C ILE A 768 16.89 23.06 -24.56
N LEU A 769 16.58 21.83 -24.97
CA LEU A 769 15.32 21.48 -25.61
C LEU A 769 14.37 20.89 -24.56
N ALA A 770 13.26 21.57 -24.31
CA ALA A 770 12.22 21.05 -23.41
C ALA A 770 11.32 20.08 -24.18
N SER A 771 11.33 18.80 -23.83
CA SER A 771 10.57 17.77 -24.54
C SER A 771 9.05 17.96 -24.42
N ASP A 772 8.57 18.70 -23.42
CA ASP A 772 7.16 19.11 -23.35
C ASP A 772 6.74 19.99 -24.56
N ARG A 773 7.69 20.70 -25.19
CA ARG A 773 7.48 21.51 -26.40
C ARG A 773 8.00 20.83 -27.67
N HIS A 774 9.03 20.00 -27.54
CA HIS A 774 9.66 19.23 -28.62
C HIS A 774 9.51 17.72 -28.34
N PRO A 775 8.28 17.16 -28.40
CA PRO A 775 7.99 15.80 -27.95
C PRO A 775 8.48 14.71 -28.90
N TYR A 776 8.77 15.04 -30.15
CA TYR A 776 9.27 14.08 -31.14
C TYR A 776 10.31 14.74 -32.05
N ILE A 777 11.56 14.35 -31.87
CA ILE A 777 12.70 14.93 -32.58
C ILE A 777 13.50 13.86 -33.34
N GLN A 778 14.17 14.29 -34.41
CA GLN A 778 15.26 13.60 -35.08
C GLN A 778 16.51 14.49 -35.00
N ALA A 779 17.67 13.90 -34.70
CA ALA A 779 18.95 14.59 -34.67
C ALA A 779 19.95 13.93 -35.64
N GLU A 780 20.94 14.69 -36.12
CA GLU A 780 22.04 14.13 -36.91
C GLU A 780 22.79 13.05 -36.12
N GLU A 781 23.06 13.34 -34.84
CA GLU A 781 23.52 12.35 -33.86
C GLU A 781 22.71 12.46 -32.57
N LEU A 782 21.95 11.42 -32.25
CA LEU A 782 21.24 11.33 -30.99
C LEU A 782 22.13 10.64 -29.95
N VAL A 783 22.56 11.38 -28.93
CA VAL A 783 23.42 10.88 -27.85
C VAL A 783 22.55 10.43 -26.69
N VAL A 784 22.56 9.15 -26.36
CA VAL A 784 21.64 8.55 -25.39
C VAL A 784 22.45 7.86 -24.28
N PRO A 785 22.60 8.50 -23.10
CA PRO A 785 23.11 7.80 -21.92
C PRO A 785 22.12 6.73 -21.47
N SER A 786 22.63 5.62 -20.94
CA SER A 786 21.81 4.60 -20.30
C SER A 786 21.10 5.16 -19.08
N TYR A 787 20.11 4.44 -18.57
CA TYR A 787 19.58 4.74 -17.25
C TYR A 787 20.52 4.18 -16.18
N SER A 788 20.59 4.85 -15.03
CA SER A 788 21.45 4.47 -13.90
C SER A 788 21.04 3.16 -13.22
N SER A 789 19.73 2.87 -13.17
CA SER A 789 19.11 1.74 -12.48
C SER A 789 17.60 1.71 -12.75
N TYR A 790 16.86 0.76 -12.14
CA TYR A 790 15.40 0.76 -12.04
C TYR A 790 14.86 2.14 -11.61
N LEU A 791 13.67 2.51 -12.09
CA LEU A 791 13.09 3.83 -11.87
C LEU A 791 12.98 4.16 -10.37
N GLY A 792 13.57 5.28 -9.94
CA GLY A 792 13.57 5.70 -8.54
C GLY A 792 14.47 4.88 -7.61
N TRP A 793 15.32 3.99 -8.15
CA TRP A 793 16.26 3.17 -7.38
C TRP A 793 17.67 3.75 -7.46
N LEU A 794 17.99 4.68 -6.56
CA LEU A 794 19.29 5.37 -6.54
C LEU A 794 20.44 4.42 -6.16
N GLN A 795 21.50 4.37 -6.98
CA GLN A 795 22.67 3.53 -6.73
C GLN A 795 23.68 4.21 -5.78
N PRO A 796 24.57 3.46 -5.10
CA PRO A 796 25.58 4.03 -4.20
C PRO A 796 26.47 5.10 -4.85
N TRP A 797 26.91 4.87 -6.09
CA TRP A 797 27.69 5.86 -6.85
C TRP A 797 26.87 7.13 -7.14
N GLY A 798 25.56 7.01 -7.31
CA GLY A 798 24.66 8.14 -7.55
C GLY A 798 24.51 9.00 -6.30
N VAL A 799 24.42 8.38 -5.11
CA VAL A 799 24.47 9.09 -3.81
C VAL A 799 25.79 9.85 -3.68
N LYS A 800 26.92 9.18 -3.95
CA LYS A 800 28.25 9.79 -3.91
C LYS A 800 28.34 11.00 -4.85
N PHE A 801 27.95 10.83 -6.11
CA PHE A 801 27.91 11.90 -7.12
C PHE A 801 27.10 13.12 -6.64
N LEU A 802 25.87 12.91 -6.17
CA LEU A 802 25.02 14.00 -5.70
C LEU A 802 25.69 14.77 -4.55
N ARG A 803 26.31 14.06 -3.61
CA ARG A 803 27.00 14.70 -2.49
C ARG A 803 28.25 15.45 -2.93
N GLU A 804 29.11 14.85 -3.75
CA GLU A 804 30.35 15.49 -4.21
C GLU A 804 30.09 16.77 -5.02
N VAL A 805 29.04 16.77 -5.85
CA VAL A 805 28.70 17.93 -6.68
C VAL A 805 28.03 19.04 -5.88
N PHE A 806 27.08 18.68 -5.00
CA PHE A 806 26.17 19.65 -4.40
C PHE A 806 26.48 19.99 -2.93
N LEU A 807 27.14 19.10 -2.17
CA LEU A 807 27.47 19.30 -0.75
C LEU A 807 28.89 19.88 -0.58
N LYS A 808 29.02 21.21 -0.67
CA LYS A 808 30.30 21.93 -0.54
C LYS A 808 30.63 22.28 0.92
N GLU A 809 31.90 22.36 1.31
CA GLU A 809 32.33 22.69 2.68
C GLU A 809 31.73 24.01 3.21
N ARG A 810 31.72 25.07 2.38
CA ARG A 810 31.12 26.37 2.72
C ARG A 810 29.63 26.31 3.07
N ILE A 811 28.92 25.28 2.62
CA ILE A 811 27.49 25.06 2.92
C ILE A 811 27.33 24.47 4.33
N ILE A 812 28.30 23.68 4.79
CA ILE A 812 28.31 23.00 6.10
C ILE A 812 28.49 24.00 7.25
N GLU A 813 29.20 25.10 7.01
CA GLU A 813 29.55 26.11 8.03
C GLU A 813 28.44 27.14 8.31
N LYS A 814 27.27 27.06 7.66
CA LYS A 814 26.17 28.00 7.92
C LYS A 814 25.65 27.84 9.34
N SER A 815 25.91 28.84 10.19
CA SER A 815 25.41 28.91 11.56
C SER A 815 23.92 29.28 11.61
N GLY A 816 23.20 28.73 12.60
CA GLY A 816 21.78 29.04 12.86
C GLY A 816 20.76 28.20 12.09
N LEU A 817 21.18 27.11 11.45
CA LEU A 817 20.25 26.16 10.81
C LEU A 817 19.57 25.25 11.86
N PRO A 818 18.32 24.81 11.61
CA PRO A 818 17.59 23.98 12.56
C PRO A 818 18.10 22.52 12.59
N GLU A 819 18.34 21.99 13.79
CA GLU A 819 18.71 20.57 13.98
C GLU A 819 17.50 19.62 13.88
N ARG A 820 16.29 20.13 14.10
CA ARG A 820 15.04 19.37 14.04
C ARG A 820 14.09 20.05 13.07
N ILE A 821 13.71 19.35 12.00
CA ILE A 821 12.87 19.92 10.95
C ILE A 821 11.61 19.10 10.70
N TYR A 822 10.51 19.80 10.45
CA TYR A 822 9.29 19.22 9.91
C TYR A 822 9.09 19.71 8.48
N ILE A 823 8.94 18.80 7.53
CA ILE A 823 8.68 19.14 6.12
C ILE A 823 7.17 19.29 5.94
N SER A 824 6.70 20.52 5.75
CA SER A 824 5.30 20.77 5.43
C SER A 824 4.97 20.34 4.01
N ARG A 825 3.73 19.90 3.81
CA ARG A 825 3.16 19.64 2.49
C ARG A 825 1.90 20.47 2.21
N SER A 826 1.65 21.53 2.98
CA SER A 826 0.48 22.43 2.81
C SER A 826 0.32 22.94 1.36
N ASN A 827 1.41 23.30 0.70
CA ASN A 827 1.42 23.76 -0.70
C ASN A 827 1.40 22.63 -1.74
N ALA A 828 1.53 21.37 -1.32
CA ALA A 828 1.51 20.23 -2.22
C ALA A 828 0.09 19.97 -2.77
N ARG A 829 0.01 19.39 -3.97
CA ARG A 829 -1.28 19.07 -4.60
C ARG A 829 -1.95 17.81 -4.06
N TYR A 830 -1.18 16.94 -3.40
CA TYR A 830 -1.62 15.64 -2.89
C TYR A 830 -0.69 15.11 -1.78
N ARG A 831 -1.16 14.11 -1.03
CA ARG A 831 -0.48 13.55 0.16
C ARG A 831 -0.15 14.62 1.20
N ARG A 832 -1.11 15.50 1.47
CA ARG A 832 -1.02 16.52 2.51
C ARG A 832 -1.33 15.90 3.87
N VAL A 833 -0.92 16.54 4.95
CA VAL A 833 -1.39 16.16 6.28
C VAL A 833 -2.66 16.96 6.56
N MET A 834 -3.78 16.27 6.81
CA MET A 834 -5.08 16.94 6.98
C MET A 834 -5.16 17.69 8.32
N ASN A 835 -4.59 17.11 9.37
CA ASN A 835 -4.46 17.72 10.70
C ASN A 835 -3.03 18.26 10.93
N GLU A 836 -2.47 18.93 9.92
CA GLU A 836 -1.12 19.49 9.97
C GLU A 836 -0.93 20.51 11.10
N PRO A 837 -1.89 21.42 11.39
CA PRO A 837 -1.74 22.36 12.51
C PRO A 837 -1.48 21.66 13.85
N GLU A 838 -2.21 20.59 14.15
CA GLU A 838 -2.09 19.82 15.38
C GLU A 838 -0.76 19.05 15.44
N VAL A 839 -0.31 18.51 14.30
CA VAL A 839 1.01 17.85 14.19
C VAL A 839 2.12 18.85 14.44
N VAL A 840 2.07 20.02 13.81
CA VAL A 840 3.06 21.10 13.99
C VAL A 840 3.05 21.61 15.43
N GLU A 841 1.89 21.74 16.07
CA GLU A 841 1.78 22.15 17.47
C GLU A 841 2.50 21.16 18.40
N ILE A 842 2.36 19.85 18.20
CA ILE A 842 3.09 18.83 18.98
C ILE A 842 4.59 18.93 18.71
N LEU A 843 5.01 18.97 17.44
CA LEU A 843 6.42 18.97 17.07
C LEU A 843 7.15 20.24 17.55
N SER A 844 6.50 21.41 17.48
CA SER A 844 7.08 22.67 17.93
C SER A 844 7.48 22.67 19.41
N LYS A 845 6.73 21.95 20.27
CA LYS A 845 7.06 21.76 21.70
C LYS A 845 8.41 21.05 21.91
N PHE A 846 8.88 20.33 20.90
CA PHE A 846 10.16 19.62 20.89
C PHE A 846 11.20 20.28 19.97
N GLY A 847 11.04 21.57 19.66
CA GLY A 847 12.04 22.37 18.94
C GLY A 847 12.13 22.09 17.44
N PHE A 848 11.09 21.52 16.83
CA PHE A 848 11.03 21.35 15.38
C PHE A 848 10.70 22.66 14.67
N THR A 849 11.45 22.96 13.62
CA THR A 849 11.17 24.06 12.69
C THR A 849 10.43 23.53 11.46
N CYS A 850 9.27 24.12 11.16
CA CYS A 850 8.52 23.81 9.95
C CYS A 850 9.18 24.46 8.73
N ILE A 851 9.42 23.68 7.67
CA ILE A 851 10.01 24.15 6.41
C ILE A 851 9.18 23.71 5.20
N ALA A 852 9.25 24.46 4.11
CA ALA A 852 8.66 24.13 2.81
C ALA A 852 9.77 24.15 1.74
N PRO A 853 10.42 23.01 1.44
CA PRO A 853 11.57 22.96 0.54
C PRO A 853 11.32 23.57 -0.84
N GLU A 854 10.10 23.45 -1.37
CA GLU A 854 9.70 24.03 -2.66
C GLU A 854 9.81 25.56 -2.73
N SER A 855 9.83 26.24 -1.58
CA SER A 855 9.99 27.70 -1.47
C SER A 855 11.43 28.11 -1.16
N MET A 856 12.36 27.16 -1.09
CA MET A 856 13.77 27.38 -0.75
C MET A 856 14.66 27.18 -1.98
N SER A 857 15.74 27.97 -2.10
CA SER A 857 16.79 27.69 -3.08
C SER A 857 17.42 26.32 -2.84
N LEU A 858 17.97 25.69 -3.89
CA LEU A 858 18.61 24.40 -3.78
C LEU A 858 19.73 24.41 -2.72
N GLU A 859 20.55 25.46 -2.69
CA GLU A 859 21.62 25.62 -1.69
C GLU A 859 21.08 25.63 -0.26
N SER A 860 19.95 26.33 -0.03
CA SER A 860 19.33 26.41 1.30
C SER A 860 18.72 25.07 1.71
N GLN A 861 18.14 24.32 0.77
CA GLN A 861 17.66 22.97 1.02
C GLN A 861 18.82 22.07 1.45
N ILE A 862 19.89 22.00 0.65
CA ILE A 862 21.06 21.16 0.94
C ILE A 862 21.65 21.50 2.32
N ALA A 863 21.87 22.79 2.61
CA ALA A 863 22.41 23.23 3.90
C ALA A 863 21.55 22.76 5.08
N THR A 864 20.23 22.97 4.97
CA THR A 864 19.27 22.62 6.03
C THR A 864 19.27 21.12 6.31
N PHE A 865 19.26 20.28 5.27
CA PHE A 865 19.23 18.82 5.43
C PHE A 865 20.58 18.25 5.88
N ALA A 866 21.70 18.85 5.46
CA ALA A 866 23.03 18.48 5.95
C ALA A 866 23.20 18.78 7.45
N HIS A 867 22.54 19.81 7.97
CA HIS A 867 22.58 20.17 9.39
C HIS A 867 21.55 19.41 10.25
N ALA A 868 20.45 18.95 9.66
CA ALA A 868 19.37 18.29 10.39
C ALA A 868 19.81 16.96 11.04
N LYS A 869 19.52 16.82 12.34
CA LYS A 869 19.69 15.60 13.12
C LYS A 869 18.41 14.77 13.19
N ILE A 870 17.25 15.42 13.11
CA ILE A 870 15.94 14.75 13.11
C ILE A 870 15.02 15.40 12.07
N ILE A 871 14.40 14.58 11.22
CA ILE A 871 13.49 15.02 10.17
C ILE A 871 12.16 14.30 10.34
N VAL A 872 11.06 15.04 10.51
CA VAL A 872 9.70 14.51 10.38
C VAL A 872 9.13 14.98 9.05
N ALA A 873 8.61 14.08 8.24
CA ALA A 873 8.12 14.45 6.91
C ALA A 873 7.02 13.52 6.43
N PRO A 874 5.93 14.04 5.85
CA PRO A 874 5.00 13.20 5.12
C PRO A 874 5.59 12.78 3.77
N HIS A 875 5.28 11.56 3.32
CA HIS A 875 5.86 10.93 2.14
C HIS A 875 5.71 11.81 0.88
N GLY A 876 6.83 12.27 0.33
CA GLY A 876 6.84 13.08 -0.88
C GLY A 876 8.19 13.66 -1.25
N SER A 877 8.26 14.28 -2.42
CA SER A 877 9.52 14.60 -3.10
C SER A 877 10.48 15.50 -2.32
N GLY A 878 9.99 16.34 -1.40
CA GLY A 878 10.86 17.14 -0.53
C GLY A 878 11.80 16.29 0.33
N LEU A 879 11.38 15.06 0.69
CA LEU A 879 12.18 14.11 1.47
C LEU A 879 13.38 13.54 0.68
N THR A 880 13.45 13.75 -0.65
CA THR A 880 14.63 13.33 -1.45
C THR A 880 15.93 14.00 -0.96
N ASN A 881 15.83 15.18 -0.34
CA ASN A 881 16.96 15.90 0.23
C ASN A 881 17.68 15.15 1.36
N ILE A 882 17.13 14.05 1.90
CA ILE A 882 17.87 13.19 2.85
C ILE A 882 19.16 12.64 2.27
N VAL A 883 19.34 12.65 0.94
CA VAL A 883 20.60 12.32 0.29
C VAL A 883 21.78 13.17 0.80
N PHE A 884 21.50 14.37 1.33
CA PHE A 884 22.46 15.33 1.87
C PHE A 884 22.63 15.24 3.39
N CYS A 885 21.84 14.43 4.10
CA CYS A 885 21.98 14.27 5.55
C CYS A 885 23.31 13.61 5.92
N ASN A 886 23.73 13.83 7.17
CA ASN A 886 24.86 13.10 7.75
C ASN A 886 24.39 11.72 8.25
N PRO A 887 25.30 10.73 8.35
CA PRO A 887 24.99 9.46 9.01
C PRO A 887 24.38 9.67 10.40
N GLU A 888 23.56 8.72 10.84
CA GLU A 888 22.86 8.77 12.15
C GLU A 888 21.76 9.84 12.26
N THR A 889 21.51 10.67 11.23
CA THR A 889 20.30 11.50 11.18
C THR A 889 19.07 10.60 11.24
N LYS A 890 18.11 10.96 12.11
CA LYS A 890 16.86 10.20 12.32
C LYS A 890 15.75 10.72 11.42
N ILE A 891 15.12 9.83 10.67
CA ILE A 891 14.01 10.16 9.75
C ILE A 891 12.72 9.54 10.29
N ILE A 892 11.67 10.36 10.43
CA ILE A 892 10.31 9.93 10.76
C ILE A 892 9.43 10.24 9.57
N GLU A 893 9.12 9.22 8.78
CA GLU A 893 8.31 9.35 7.58
C GLU A 893 6.82 9.07 7.87
N LEU A 894 5.93 9.98 7.46
CA LEU A 894 4.47 9.82 7.60
C LEU A 894 3.88 9.29 6.29
N PHE A 895 3.23 8.14 6.34
CA PHE A 895 2.64 7.49 5.17
C PHE A 895 1.12 7.61 5.13
N SER A 896 0.59 7.69 3.91
CA SER A 896 -0.80 7.33 3.68
C SER A 896 -0.95 5.81 3.83
N PRO A 897 -2.03 5.31 4.48
CA PRO A 897 -2.23 3.89 4.73
C PRO A 897 -2.30 3.02 3.47
N ASN A 898 -2.65 3.60 2.32
CA ASN A 898 -2.73 2.84 1.06
C ASN A 898 -1.56 3.13 0.11
N TYR A 899 -0.60 3.97 0.51
CA TYR A 899 0.54 4.35 -0.32
C TYR A 899 1.84 4.30 0.46
N LEU A 900 2.31 3.08 0.72
CA LEU A 900 3.66 2.85 1.21
C LEU A 900 4.58 2.73 -0.01
N ARG A 901 5.70 3.47 -0.03
CA ARG A 901 6.81 3.31 -0.99
C ARG A 901 8.18 3.26 -0.30
N TYR A 902 9.12 2.51 -0.88
CA TYR A 902 10.43 2.20 -0.28
C TYR A 902 11.54 3.22 -0.57
N TYR A 903 11.28 4.23 -1.41
CA TYR A 903 12.32 5.06 -2.02
C TYR A 903 13.30 5.70 -1.02
N TYR A 904 12.76 6.34 0.02
CA TYR A 904 13.58 7.07 0.99
C TYR A 904 14.26 6.14 1.98
N TRP A 905 13.70 4.95 2.21
CA TRP A 905 14.31 3.93 3.05
C TRP A 905 15.57 3.39 2.41
N HIS A 906 15.51 3.13 1.11
CA HIS A 906 16.68 2.74 0.32
C HIS A 906 17.81 3.78 0.42
N ILE A 907 17.48 5.08 0.27
CA ILE A 907 18.47 6.16 0.44
C ILE A 907 19.01 6.21 1.88
N SER A 908 18.14 6.06 2.89
CA SER A 908 18.56 6.02 4.30
C SER A 908 19.54 4.89 4.59
N GLN A 909 19.33 3.69 4.02
CA GLN A 909 20.24 2.56 4.19
C GLN A 909 21.62 2.85 3.59
N LEU A 910 21.67 3.42 2.38
CA LEU A 910 22.92 3.78 1.71
C LEU A 910 23.75 4.82 2.50
N LEU A 911 23.11 5.64 3.33
CA LEU A 911 23.74 6.71 4.11
C LEU A 911 23.93 6.37 5.59
N GLY A 912 23.42 5.23 6.07
CA GLY A 912 23.44 4.89 7.49
C GLY A 912 22.56 5.81 8.35
N LEU A 913 21.40 6.21 7.83
CA LEU A 913 20.39 6.98 8.58
C LEU A 913 19.49 6.04 9.40
N GLU A 914 18.97 6.51 10.53
CA GLU A 914 17.97 5.76 11.29
C GLU A 914 16.57 6.08 10.76
N HIS A 915 15.92 5.12 10.09
CA HIS A 915 14.63 5.34 9.45
C HIS A 915 13.47 4.74 10.26
N TYR A 916 12.52 5.59 10.61
CA TYR A 916 11.26 5.27 11.27
C TYR A 916 10.10 5.70 10.40
N PHE A 917 8.97 5.01 10.48
CA PHE A 917 7.78 5.44 9.77
C PHE A 917 6.50 5.24 10.57
N LEU A 918 5.58 6.19 10.37
CA LEU A 918 4.24 6.21 10.97
C LEU A 918 3.21 6.13 9.85
N VAL A 919 2.29 5.17 9.94
CA VAL A 919 1.19 5.02 8.99
C VAL A 919 -0.01 5.81 9.50
N GLY A 920 -0.55 6.71 8.66
CA GLY A 920 -1.74 7.49 8.98
C GLY A 920 -3.00 6.63 9.12
N GLU A 921 -4.07 7.25 9.61
CA GLU A 921 -5.34 6.54 9.85
C GLU A 921 -6.04 6.17 8.54
N ALA A 922 -6.46 4.91 8.46
CA ALA A 922 -7.17 4.39 7.31
C ALA A 922 -8.66 4.75 7.37
N PHE A 923 -9.16 5.37 6.29
CA PHE A 923 -10.58 5.59 6.14
C PHE A 923 -11.26 4.35 5.55
N SER A 924 -12.07 3.70 6.37
CA SER A 924 -12.64 2.38 6.10
C SER A 924 -13.81 2.39 5.11
N CYS A 925 -14.44 3.55 4.86
CA CYS A 925 -15.53 3.66 3.89
C CYS A 925 -15.00 3.83 2.46
N TYR A 926 -14.70 2.71 1.79
CA TYR A 926 -14.06 2.75 0.47
C TYR A 926 -14.89 3.40 -0.66
N PRO A 927 -16.24 3.37 -0.71
CA PRO A 927 -16.99 4.11 -1.73
C PRO A 927 -16.73 5.61 -1.61
N ILE A 928 -16.74 6.15 -0.39
CA ILE A 928 -16.45 7.56 -0.13
C ILE A 928 -14.97 7.86 -0.36
N ARG A 929 -14.07 6.99 0.10
CA ARG A 929 -12.63 7.13 -0.14
C ARG A 929 -12.31 7.23 -1.64
N ASN A 930 -12.92 6.38 -2.47
CA ASN A 930 -12.74 6.38 -3.91
C ASN A 930 -13.37 7.61 -4.58
N LEU A 931 -14.39 8.22 -3.95
CA LEU A 931 -14.90 9.52 -4.38
C LEU A 931 -13.86 10.62 -4.11
N MET A 932 -13.24 10.60 -2.93
CA MET A 932 -12.24 11.59 -2.49
C MET A 932 -10.90 11.48 -3.25
N TYR A 933 -10.44 10.26 -3.56
CA TYR A 933 -9.11 10.01 -4.13
C TYR A 933 -9.16 9.05 -5.32
N GLU A 934 -8.57 9.46 -6.45
CA GLU A 934 -8.50 8.67 -7.70
C GLU A 934 -7.63 7.42 -7.56
N SER A 935 -6.60 7.50 -6.73
CA SER A 935 -5.63 6.43 -6.50
C SER A 935 -4.98 6.63 -5.14
N SER A 936 -4.31 5.60 -4.61
CA SER A 936 -3.59 5.76 -3.34
C SER A 936 -2.43 6.74 -3.41
N LEU A 937 -1.85 6.95 -4.60
CA LEU A 937 -0.77 7.92 -4.83
C LEU A 937 -1.11 9.30 -4.28
N VAL A 938 -2.38 9.70 -4.29
CA VAL A 938 -2.77 11.08 -3.98
C VAL A 938 -3.56 11.26 -2.69
N GLU A 939 -3.76 10.17 -1.96
CA GLU A 939 -4.47 10.16 -0.70
C GLU A 939 -3.74 11.02 0.34
N ASP A 940 -4.49 11.95 0.94
CA ASP A 940 -3.99 12.77 2.05
C ASP A 940 -3.86 11.91 3.33
N ILE A 941 -3.04 12.37 4.27
CA ILE A 941 -2.62 11.65 5.46
C ILE A 941 -3.33 12.26 6.66
N PHE A 942 -4.02 11.43 7.44
CA PHE A 942 -4.48 11.80 8.77
C PHE A 942 -3.53 11.21 9.81
N VAL A 943 -2.91 12.03 10.65
CA VAL A 943 -1.92 11.57 11.62
C VAL A 943 -2.59 11.33 12.97
N ASN A 944 -2.55 10.09 13.47
CA ASN A 944 -2.98 9.81 14.83
C ASN A 944 -1.98 10.43 15.83
N LEU A 945 -2.42 11.43 16.60
CA LEU A 945 -1.56 12.19 17.51
C LEU A 945 -1.01 11.32 18.66
N GLY A 946 -1.74 10.29 19.10
CA GLY A 946 -1.26 9.34 20.10
C GLY A 946 -0.11 8.48 19.56
N SER A 947 -0.24 8.01 18.33
CA SER A 947 0.79 7.24 17.63
C SER A 947 2.02 8.11 17.31
N LEU A 948 1.82 9.39 17.00
CA LEU A 948 2.91 10.35 16.85
C LEU A 948 3.68 10.51 18.16
N ASN A 949 3.00 10.65 19.31
CA ASN A 949 3.66 10.70 20.62
C ASN A 949 4.43 9.41 20.95
N LEU A 950 3.88 8.23 20.61
CA LEU A 950 4.58 6.95 20.77
C LEU A 950 5.82 6.88 19.87
N MET A 951 5.73 7.37 18.64
CA MET A 951 6.86 7.47 17.72
C MET A 951 7.96 8.38 18.27
N LEU A 952 7.61 9.57 18.75
CA LEU A 952 8.59 10.50 19.33
C LEU A 952 9.30 9.89 20.56
N LYS A 953 8.61 9.12 21.40
CA LYS A 953 9.22 8.34 22.49
C LYS A 953 10.16 7.26 21.96
N ALA A 954 9.73 6.49 20.96
CA ALA A 954 10.52 5.40 20.37
C ALA A 954 11.83 5.91 19.76
N VAL A 955 11.83 7.11 19.19
CA VAL A 955 13.00 7.78 18.59
C VAL A 955 13.91 8.43 19.64
N GLY A 956 13.46 8.55 20.90
CA GLY A 956 14.19 9.16 22.01
C GLY A 956 14.13 10.69 22.02
N ILE A 957 13.02 11.28 21.54
CA ILE A 957 12.78 12.73 21.56
C ILE A 957 12.06 13.17 22.84
N ILE A 958 11.16 12.32 23.34
CA ILE A 958 10.35 12.50 24.56
C ILE A 958 10.91 11.64 25.69
#